data_AF-A0A8P0NMB0-F1
#
_entry.id   AF-A0A8P0NMB0-F1
#
_cell.length_a   1.000
_cell.length_b   1.000
_cell.length_c   1.000
_cell.angle_alpha   90.00
_cell.angle_beta   90.00
_cell.angle_gamma   90.00
#
_symmetry.space_group_name_H-M   'P 1'
#
loop_
_entity.id
_entity.type
_entity.pdbx_description
1 polymer ?
#
loop_
_entity_poly.entity_id
_entity_poly.type
_entity_poly.pdbx_seq_one_letter_code
_entity_poly.pdbx_strand_id
1 'polypeptide(L)'
;MTSGPVFFYILILGKYWAPGGGQHARCSLGFFPCGNTTRCLPQLLHCNGVDDCGNQADEDNCVVGSVPMQCVCRGLEVDCDETNLRAVPSVSSNVTLMSLRWNLIRKLPPDGFRKYHNLQKLCLQNNKIRSIPIYAFRGLHSLTKLYLSHNRITFLKPGVFEDLHRLEWLIIEDNHLSRISPLTFYGLNSLILLALMNNVLTHLPDKPLCQYMPRLHWLDLEDNHIHNLRNLTFISCGNLTVLVMRKNKINHLNENTFAPLQKLAELDLGSNKIENLPPQVFKDLKELSQLNLSYNPIQKIQADQFDYLVKLKSLSLEGIEISNIQQRMFRPLMNLSHIYFKKFQYCGYAPHVRSCKPNTDGISSLENLLANIIQRVFVWVVSAVTCFGNIFVICMRSHIRSENKLHAMSIISLCCADCLMGIYLFVIGAFDLKFRGEYNKHAQLWMDSIHCQLVGSLAILSTEVSVLLLTFLTLEKYICIVYPFRCLRPRKCRTITVLILIWTSGFIVALIPLTNKEFFKNYYGTNGVCFPLHSEDIESTGAQIYSVAIFLGVNLAAFIIIVFSYGSMFYSVHQSAITATEIRNQVKKEMILAKRFFFIVFTDALCWIPIFVLKFLSLLQVEIPGTITSWVVIFILPINSALNPILYTLTTRPFKEMIHQFWYNYRQRRSIDSKGSQKTYAPSFIWVEMWPLQEMPPELIKPALFTDPCELSLISQSTRLNSYS
;
A
#
# COMPACT_ATOMS: atom_id res chain seq x y z
N MET A 1 -6.75 -5.55 3.84
CA MET A 1 -8.18 -5.84 4.16
C MET A 1 -8.76 -6.67 3.01
N THR A 2 -8.56 -7.98 3.02
CA THR A 2 -8.96 -8.89 1.95
C THR A 2 -10.37 -9.42 2.21
N SER A 3 -11.33 -8.95 1.42
CA SER A 3 -12.69 -9.51 1.37
C SER A 3 -12.80 -10.42 0.15
N GLY A 4 -12.27 -11.65 0.31
CA GLY A 4 -12.49 -12.82 -0.57
C GLY A 4 -13.44 -13.83 0.10
N PRO A 5 -13.82 -14.96 -0.54
CA PRO A 5 -15.13 -15.58 -0.44
C PRO A 5 -15.35 -16.34 0.89
N VAL A 6 -15.58 -15.58 1.95
CA VAL A 6 -15.88 -16.11 3.29
C VAL A 6 -17.39 -16.30 3.49
N PHE A 7 -18.22 -15.86 2.53
CA PHE A 7 -19.68 -15.89 2.66
C PHE A 7 -20.29 -17.30 2.58
N PHE A 8 -19.54 -18.31 2.15
CA PHE A 8 -19.93 -19.73 2.26
C PHE A 8 -19.07 -20.54 3.24
N TYR A 9 -17.82 -20.14 3.49
CA TYR A 9 -16.95 -20.77 4.48
C TYR A 9 -17.42 -20.56 5.94
N ILE A 10 -18.11 -19.45 6.25
CA ILE A 10 -18.61 -19.16 7.62
C ILE A 10 -19.99 -19.79 7.91
N LEU A 11 -20.76 -20.22 6.92
CA LEU A 11 -22.10 -20.80 7.15
C LEU A 11 -22.10 -22.32 7.35
N ILE A 12 -20.97 -23.02 7.17
CA ILE A 12 -20.87 -24.48 7.38
C ILE A 12 -19.88 -24.89 8.48
N LEU A 13 -19.00 -23.99 8.95
CA LEU A 13 -18.09 -24.24 10.09
C LEU A 13 -18.39 -23.40 11.35
N GLY A 14 -19.59 -22.83 11.45
CA GLY A 14 -20.03 -22.01 12.58
C GLY A 14 -21.12 -22.65 13.44
N LYS A 15 -20.87 -23.82 14.04
CA LYS A 15 -21.73 -24.36 15.11
C LYS A 15 -20.94 -25.19 16.13
N TYR A 16 -19.93 -24.61 16.74
CA TYR A 16 -19.46 -25.02 18.07
C TYR A 16 -19.02 -23.77 18.81
N TRP A 17 -19.96 -23.17 19.53
CA TRP A 17 -19.75 -22.55 20.84
C TRP A 17 -21.14 -22.09 21.33
N ALA A 18 -21.83 -23.04 21.97
CA ALA A 18 -22.85 -22.71 22.95
C ALA A 18 -22.31 -23.17 24.30
N PRO A 19 -22.02 -22.29 25.26
CA PRO A 19 -22.02 -22.71 26.64
C PRO A 19 -23.48 -22.91 27.01
N GLY A 20 -23.93 -24.16 26.95
CA GLY A 20 -25.17 -24.56 27.63
C GLY A 20 -24.99 -24.25 29.12
N GLY A 21 -25.72 -23.25 29.61
CA GLY A 21 -25.83 -22.96 31.02
C GLY A 21 -26.54 -24.12 31.71
N GLY A 22 -25.77 -24.89 32.48
CA GLY A 22 -26.24 -25.87 33.44
C GLY A 22 -25.13 -26.08 34.45
N GLN A 23 -25.28 -25.53 35.65
CA GLN A 23 -24.35 -25.75 36.75
C GLN A 23 -24.34 -27.24 37.13
N HIS A 24 -23.32 -27.99 36.71
CA HIS A 24 -22.96 -29.26 37.31
C HIS A 24 -21.49 -29.22 37.75
N ALA A 25 -21.20 -29.86 38.89
CA ALA A 25 -19.94 -29.81 39.61
C ALA A 25 -18.71 -30.14 38.72
N ARG A 26 -17.65 -29.33 38.82
CA ARG A 26 -16.39 -29.54 38.06
C ARG A 26 -15.51 -30.59 38.74
N CYS A 27 -15.36 -31.76 38.14
CA CYS A 27 -14.36 -32.76 38.51
C CYS A 27 -13.05 -32.56 37.72
N SER A 28 -11.92 -32.98 38.30
CA SER A 28 -10.59 -33.01 37.66
C SER A 28 -10.49 -34.07 36.54
N LEU A 29 -9.56 -33.89 35.59
CA LEU A 29 -9.33 -34.83 34.49
C LEU A 29 -9.15 -36.27 34.99
N GLY A 30 -9.91 -37.21 34.40
CA GLY A 30 -9.96 -38.62 34.79
C GLY A 30 -11.04 -38.99 35.80
N PHE A 31 -11.86 -38.02 36.24
CA PHE A 31 -12.98 -38.23 37.17
C PHE A 31 -14.29 -37.66 36.60
N PHE A 32 -15.43 -38.31 36.88
CA PHE A 32 -16.76 -37.87 36.50
C PHE A 32 -17.63 -37.56 37.74
N PRO A 33 -18.57 -36.62 37.65
CA PRO A 33 -19.48 -36.30 38.75
C PRO A 33 -20.63 -37.32 38.84
N CYS A 34 -20.97 -37.73 40.05
CA CYS A 34 -22.11 -38.58 40.35
C CYS A 34 -23.45 -37.82 40.27
N GLY A 35 -23.83 -37.40 39.06
CA GLY A 35 -25.09 -36.68 38.79
C GLY A 35 -25.21 -35.34 39.53
N ASN A 36 -26.23 -35.21 40.38
CA ASN A 36 -26.49 -34.00 41.20
C ASN A 36 -25.67 -33.93 42.49
N THR A 37 -24.77 -34.89 42.73
CA THR A 37 -23.91 -34.87 43.93
C THR A 37 -22.60 -34.13 43.66
N THR A 38 -21.94 -33.67 44.72
CA THR A 38 -20.59 -33.06 44.64
C THR A 38 -19.46 -34.09 44.58
N ARG A 39 -19.80 -35.39 44.49
CA ARG A 39 -18.85 -36.49 44.52
C ARG A 39 -18.31 -36.75 43.11
N CYS A 40 -16.99 -36.81 42.99
CA CYS A 40 -16.29 -37.16 41.77
C CYS A 40 -15.70 -38.57 41.92
N LEU A 41 -16.01 -39.48 40.99
CA LEU A 41 -15.44 -40.81 40.95
C LEU A 41 -14.45 -40.95 39.79
N PRO A 42 -13.39 -41.79 39.92
CA PRO A 42 -12.53 -42.12 38.80
C PRO A 42 -13.36 -42.69 37.64
N GLN A 43 -13.05 -42.31 36.40
CA GLN A 43 -13.79 -42.78 35.21
C GLN A 43 -13.83 -44.32 35.07
N LEU A 44 -12.91 -45.06 35.72
CA LEU A 44 -12.93 -46.53 35.80
C LEU A 44 -14.17 -47.11 36.48
N LEU A 45 -14.79 -46.34 37.37
CA LEU A 45 -15.98 -46.73 38.12
C LEU A 45 -17.28 -46.35 37.38
N HIS A 46 -17.17 -45.79 36.16
CA HIS A 46 -18.32 -45.54 35.31
C HIS A 46 -18.59 -46.79 34.46
N CYS A 47 -19.82 -47.29 34.46
CA CYS A 47 -20.24 -48.47 33.70
C CYS A 47 -19.51 -49.77 34.08
N ASN A 48 -19.20 -49.96 35.36
CA ASN A 48 -18.54 -51.17 35.87
C ASN A 48 -19.53 -52.21 36.43
N GLY A 49 -20.82 -51.91 36.41
CA GLY A 49 -21.89 -52.77 36.93
C GLY A 49 -22.07 -52.70 38.45
N VAL A 50 -21.44 -51.73 39.12
CA VAL A 50 -21.49 -51.50 40.57
C VAL A 50 -21.91 -50.04 40.79
N ASP A 51 -22.94 -49.80 41.60
CA ASP A 51 -23.39 -48.44 41.96
C ASP A 51 -22.40 -47.82 42.97
N ASP A 52 -21.31 -47.26 42.46
CA ASP A 52 -20.27 -46.56 43.22
C ASP A 52 -20.71 -45.13 43.58
N CYS A 53 -21.60 -44.53 42.79
CA CYS A 53 -22.19 -43.23 43.06
C CYS A 53 -23.26 -43.23 44.17
N GLY A 54 -23.91 -44.37 44.41
CA GLY A 54 -25.03 -44.56 45.34
C GLY A 54 -26.37 -44.02 44.82
N ASN A 55 -26.41 -43.59 43.56
CA ASN A 55 -27.61 -43.10 42.87
C ASN A 55 -27.71 -43.61 41.43
N GLN A 56 -26.93 -44.64 41.07
CA GLN A 56 -26.83 -45.25 39.74
C GLN A 56 -26.46 -44.30 38.60
N ALA A 57 -26.07 -43.05 38.91
CA ALA A 57 -25.69 -42.09 37.87
C ALA A 57 -24.41 -42.49 37.12
N ASP A 58 -23.59 -43.36 37.72
CA ASP A 58 -22.44 -44.01 37.12
C ASP A 58 -22.77 -45.17 36.19
N GLU A 59 -23.97 -45.73 36.28
CA GLU A 59 -24.46 -46.82 35.45
C GLU A 59 -25.53 -46.37 34.43
N ASP A 60 -25.98 -45.12 34.54
CA ASP A 60 -26.89 -44.48 33.60
C ASP A 60 -26.19 -44.16 32.26
N ASN A 61 -26.78 -44.60 31.15
CA ASN A 61 -26.30 -44.47 29.75
C ASN A 61 -25.07 -45.33 29.35
N CYS A 62 -24.84 -46.43 30.06
CA CYS A 62 -23.73 -47.34 29.79
C CYS A 62 -24.06 -48.40 28.72
N VAL A 63 -23.64 -48.19 27.46
CA VAL A 63 -23.74 -49.19 26.36
C VAL A 63 -22.36 -49.50 25.74
N VAL A 64 -21.27 -49.02 26.34
CA VAL A 64 -19.92 -49.13 25.76
C VAL A 64 -19.01 -49.94 26.66
N GLY A 65 -18.69 -51.17 26.23
CA GLY A 65 -17.62 -51.97 26.84
C GLY A 65 -16.23 -51.32 26.68
N SER A 66 -15.29 -51.78 27.52
CA SER A 66 -13.89 -51.34 27.68
C SER A 66 -13.35 -50.32 26.67
N VAL A 67 -13.22 -49.07 27.14
CA VAL A 67 -12.56 -47.96 26.43
C VAL A 67 -11.15 -47.76 27.04
N PRO A 68 -10.11 -47.44 26.24
CA PRO A 68 -8.79 -47.15 26.80
C PRO A 68 -8.82 -46.00 27.80
N MET A 69 -8.02 -46.11 28.87
CA MET A 69 -7.89 -45.12 29.95
C MET A 69 -7.60 -43.69 29.48
N GLN A 70 -7.03 -43.52 28.29
CA GLN A 70 -6.72 -42.19 27.75
C GLN A 70 -7.89 -41.54 27.01
N CYS A 71 -8.97 -42.27 26.71
CA CYS A 71 -10.10 -41.79 25.91
C CYS A 71 -11.32 -41.45 26.77
N VAL A 72 -12.12 -40.50 26.30
CA VAL A 72 -13.41 -40.08 26.88
C VAL A 72 -14.55 -40.68 26.06
N CYS A 73 -15.54 -41.24 26.74
CA CYS A 73 -16.76 -41.78 26.12
C CYS A 73 -17.97 -40.93 26.47
N ARG A 74 -18.84 -40.63 25.49
CA ARG A 74 -20.13 -39.95 25.67
C ARG A 74 -21.21 -40.70 24.89
N GLY A 75 -21.96 -41.58 25.57
CA GLY A 75 -22.92 -42.45 24.90
C GLY A 75 -22.22 -43.38 23.91
N LEU A 76 -22.48 -43.23 22.60
CA LEU A 76 -21.84 -44.02 21.52
C LEU A 76 -20.69 -43.28 20.82
N GLU A 77 -20.27 -42.13 21.35
CA GLU A 77 -19.17 -41.34 20.82
C GLU A 77 -17.90 -41.56 21.63
N VAL A 78 -16.80 -41.87 20.95
CA VAL A 78 -15.48 -42.06 21.55
C VAL A 78 -14.55 -40.95 21.10
N ASP A 79 -13.98 -40.23 22.06
CA ASP A 79 -13.01 -39.16 21.87
C ASP A 79 -11.66 -39.54 22.50
N CYS A 80 -10.63 -39.73 21.68
CA CYS A 80 -9.27 -40.01 22.10
C CYS A 80 -8.29 -38.94 21.59
N ASP A 81 -8.73 -37.69 21.51
CA ASP A 81 -7.89 -36.61 20.99
C ASP A 81 -6.71 -36.29 21.93
N GLU A 82 -5.53 -35.98 21.36
CA GLU A 82 -4.32 -35.55 22.09
C GLU A 82 -3.75 -36.58 23.09
N THR A 83 -3.99 -37.88 22.86
CA THR A 83 -3.62 -38.96 23.78
C THR A 83 -2.29 -39.65 23.43
N ASN A 84 -1.53 -39.10 22.48
CA ASN A 84 -0.26 -39.65 21.98
C ASN A 84 -0.36 -41.09 21.44
N LEU A 85 -1.53 -41.51 20.97
CA LEU A 85 -1.76 -42.85 20.44
C LEU A 85 -0.92 -43.12 19.19
N ARG A 86 -0.26 -44.28 19.13
CA ARG A 86 0.54 -44.71 17.98
C ARG A 86 -0.22 -45.62 17.00
N ALA A 87 -1.37 -46.15 17.43
CA ALA A 87 -2.24 -47.04 16.67
C ALA A 87 -3.71 -46.77 17.04
N VAL A 88 -4.62 -47.25 16.20
CA VAL A 88 -6.07 -47.16 16.43
C VAL A 88 -6.45 -48.04 17.64
N PRO A 89 -7.12 -47.51 18.66
CA PRO A 89 -7.54 -48.29 19.82
C PRO A 89 -8.69 -49.26 19.47
N SER A 90 -8.76 -50.38 20.17
CA SER A 90 -9.90 -51.29 20.07
C SER A 90 -10.98 -50.86 21.05
N VAL A 91 -12.18 -50.56 20.54
CA VAL A 91 -13.36 -50.17 21.35
C VAL A 91 -14.58 -51.00 20.94
N SER A 92 -15.72 -50.77 21.59
CA SER A 92 -17.02 -51.41 21.28
C SER A 92 -17.42 -51.25 19.81
N SER A 93 -18.08 -52.25 19.22
CA SER A 93 -18.54 -52.25 17.83
C SER A 93 -19.68 -51.27 17.53
N ASN A 94 -20.41 -50.85 18.57
CA ASN A 94 -21.63 -50.06 18.42
C ASN A 94 -21.38 -48.54 18.33
N VAL A 95 -20.11 -48.13 18.34
CA VAL A 95 -19.69 -46.73 18.30
C VAL A 95 -20.14 -46.06 16.99
N THR A 96 -20.73 -44.86 17.12
CA THR A 96 -21.23 -44.06 15.99
C THR A 96 -20.25 -42.96 15.59
N LEU A 97 -19.41 -42.49 16.52
CA LEU A 97 -18.37 -41.48 16.27
C LEU A 97 -17.06 -41.90 16.93
N MET A 98 -15.97 -41.84 16.17
CA MET A 98 -14.62 -42.08 16.68
C MET A 98 -13.71 -40.91 16.32
N SER A 99 -13.22 -40.20 17.34
CA SER A 99 -12.25 -39.11 17.20
C SER A 99 -10.87 -39.53 17.71
N LEU A 100 -9.87 -39.43 16.84
CA LEU A 100 -8.47 -39.78 17.10
C LEU A 100 -7.53 -38.64 16.68
N ARG A 101 -7.96 -37.39 16.85
CA ARG A 101 -7.22 -36.21 16.39
C ARG A 101 -5.94 -35.98 17.20
N TRP A 102 -4.97 -35.32 16.60
CA TRP A 102 -3.74 -34.89 17.29
C TRP A 102 -2.99 -36.04 17.98
N ASN A 103 -2.90 -37.17 17.29
CA ASN A 103 -2.21 -38.36 17.76
C ASN A 103 -0.94 -38.64 16.93
N LEU A 104 -0.27 -39.76 17.22
CA LEU A 104 0.99 -40.17 16.60
C LEU A 104 0.80 -41.38 15.67
N ILE A 105 -0.41 -41.61 15.16
CA ILE A 105 -0.73 -42.77 14.32
C ILE A 105 0.01 -42.67 12.99
N ARG A 106 0.80 -43.70 12.67
CA ARG A 106 1.64 -43.72 11.46
C ARG A 106 1.04 -44.51 10.29
N LYS A 107 0.25 -45.53 10.59
CA LYS A 107 -0.35 -46.45 9.62
C LYS A 107 -1.69 -46.95 10.18
N LEU A 108 -2.65 -47.16 9.30
CA LEU A 108 -3.91 -47.84 9.63
C LEU A 108 -3.75 -49.35 9.35
N PRO A 109 -4.22 -50.23 10.24
CA PRO A 109 -4.19 -51.67 9.98
C PRO A 109 -5.21 -52.07 8.90
N PRO A 110 -4.90 -53.09 8.05
CA PRO A 110 -5.90 -53.70 7.17
C PRO A 110 -7.08 -54.23 7.98
N ASP A 111 -8.30 -54.04 7.50
CA ASP A 111 -9.55 -54.45 8.17
C ASP A 111 -9.71 -53.90 9.61
N GLY A 112 -8.92 -52.86 9.97
CA GLY A 112 -8.87 -52.32 11.33
C GLY A 112 -10.19 -51.76 11.85
N PHE A 113 -11.06 -51.35 10.94
CA PHE A 113 -12.37 -50.78 11.26
C PHE A 113 -13.54 -51.73 10.94
N ARG A 114 -13.27 -52.98 10.54
CA ARG A 114 -14.28 -53.90 10.00
C ARG A 114 -15.46 -54.18 10.94
N LYS A 115 -15.24 -54.15 12.25
CA LYS A 115 -16.28 -54.40 13.26
C LYS A 115 -17.22 -53.21 13.52
N TYR A 116 -16.91 -52.01 13.03
CA TYR A 116 -17.65 -50.79 13.36
C TYR A 116 -18.71 -50.44 12.31
N HIS A 117 -19.67 -51.35 12.09
CA HIS A 117 -20.70 -51.19 11.04
C HIS A 117 -21.62 -49.97 11.22
N ASN A 118 -21.77 -49.50 12.45
CA ASN A 118 -22.62 -48.36 12.82
C ASN A 118 -21.87 -47.02 12.85
N LEU A 119 -20.56 -47.02 12.56
CA LEU A 119 -19.74 -45.81 12.62
C LEU A 119 -20.18 -44.84 11.52
N GLN A 120 -20.59 -43.64 11.93
CA GLN A 120 -21.05 -42.56 11.06
C GLN A 120 -19.98 -41.50 10.82
N LYS A 121 -19.11 -41.24 11.81
CA LYS A 121 -18.06 -40.23 11.71
C LYS A 121 -16.72 -40.75 12.23
N LEU A 122 -15.68 -40.60 11.41
CA LEU A 122 -14.31 -40.98 11.76
C LEU A 122 -13.36 -39.79 11.55
N CYS A 123 -12.74 -39.35 12.64
CA CYS A 123 -11.80 -38.23 12.65
C CYS A 123 -10.37 -38.73 12.90
N LEU A 124 -9.50 -38.59 11.90
CA LEU A 124 -8.09 -39.00 11.92
C LEU A 124 -7.14 -37.82 11.63
N GLN A 125 -7.60 -36.58 11.82
CA GLN A 125 -6.80 -35.39 11.49
C GLN A 125 -5.56 -35.27 12.38
N ASN A 126 -4.55 -34.54 11.91
CA ASN A 126 -3.35 -34.20 12.68
C ASN A 126 -2.62 -35.43 13.24
N ASN A 127 -2.45 -36.45 12.41
CA ASN A 127 -1.69 -37.65 12.73
C ASN A 127 -0.40 -37.70 11.88
N LYS A 128 0.24 -38.87 11.79
CA LYS A 128 1.45 -39.09 10.98
C LYS A 128 1.22 -40.17 9.93
N ILE A 129 -0.02 -40.35 9.46
CA ILE A 129 -0.41 -41.43 8.55
C ILE A 129 0.28 -41.23 7.20
N ARG A 130 1.07 -42.21 6.77
CA ARG A 130 1.79 -42.16 5.47
C ARG A 130 1.11 -42.93 4.35
N SER A 131 0.50 -44.06 4.68
CA SER A 131 -0.13 -44.95 3.71
C SER A 131 -1.38 -45.59 4.30
N ILE A 132 -2.43 -45.66 3.48
CA ILE A 132 -3.68 -46.33 3.82
C ILE A 132 -3.75 -47.64 3.04
N PRO A 133 -3.81 -48.82 3.71
CA PRO A 133 -4.01 -50.08 3.00
C PRO A 133 -5.40 -50.13 2.34
N ILE A 134 -5.52 -50.89 1.25
CA ILE A 134 -6.76 -50.94 0.44
C ILE A 134 -8.00 -51.36 1.24
N TYR A 135 -7.85 -52.25 2.22
CA TYR A 135 -8.96 -52.72 3.06
C TYR A 135 -9.03 -52.02 4.43
N ALA A 136 -8.41 -50.84 4.59
CA ALA A 136 -8.42 -50.13 5.87
C ALA A 136 -9.85 -49.83 6.35
N PHE A 137 -10.69 -49.31 5.45
CA PHE A 137 -12.05 -48.84 5.73
C PHE A 137 -13.15 -49.85 5.40
N ARG A 138 -12.78 -51.12 5.18
CA ARG A 138 -13.73 -52.17 4.84
C ARG A 138 -14.76 -52.35 5.95
N GLY A 139 -16.03 -52.58 5.58
CA GLY A 139 -17.14 -52.81 6.53
C GLY A 139 -17.80 -51.55 7.12
N LEU A 140 -17.29 -50.35 6.79
CA LEU A 140 -17.81 -49.06 7.27
C LEU A 140 -19.00 -48.54 6.43
N HIS A 141 -20.04 -49.36 6.28
CA HIS A 141 -21.17 -49.07 5.39
C HIS A 141 -22.05 -47.88 5.83
N SER A 142 -22.01 -47.51 7.11
CA SER A 142 -22.78 -46.39 7.67
C SER A 142 -22.01 -45.07 7.74
N LEU A 143 -20.74 -45.04 7.30
CA LEU A 143 -19.89 -43.88 7.45
C LEU A 143 -20.36 -42.75 6.54
N THR A 144 -20.59 -41.57 7.12
CA THR A 144 -21.04 -40.36 6.44
C THR A 144 -19.93 -39.32 6.33
N LYS A 145 -19.02 -39.26 7.30
CA LYS A 145 -17.93 -38.27 7.34
C LYS A 145 -16.59 -38.91 7.67
N LEU A 146 -15.61 -38.69 6.81
CA LEU A 146 -14.23 -39.15 6.98
C LEU A 146 -13.25 -38.00 6.85
N TYR A 147 -12.48 -37.77 7.92
CA TYR A 147 -11.48 -36.71 7.96
C TYR A 147 -10.07 -37.29 8.09
N LEU A 148 -9.21 -36.94 7.14
CA LEU A 148 -7.82 -37.39 7.02
C LEU A 148 -6.83 -36.20 6.90
N SER A 149 -7.28 -34.97 7.18
CA SER A 149 -6.46 -33.75 7.03
C SER A 149 -5.19 -33.74 7.89
N HIS A 150 -4.18 -32.99 7.47
CA HIS A 150 -2.91 -32.81 8.19
C HIS A 150 -2.23 -34.15 8.53
N ASN A 151 -2.07 -35.01 7.53
CA ASN A 151 -1.33 -36.26 7.62
C ASN A 151 -0.12 -36.20 6.67
N ARG A 152 0.43 -37.36 6.30
CA ARG A 152 1.56 -37.48 5.36
C ARG A 152 1.23 -38.45 4.24
N ILE A 153 -0.03 -38.53 3.85
CA ILE A 153 -0.52 -39.50 2.87
C ILE A 153 0.03 -39.13 1.51
N THR A 154 0.76 -40.05 0.87
CA THR A 154 1.37 -39.81 -0.45
C THR A 154 0.58 -40.43 -1.59
N PHE A 155 -0.18 -41.49 -1.31
CA PHE A 155 -0.92 -42.25 -2.32
C PHE A 155 -2.16 -42.95 -1.73
N LEU A 156 -3.23 -43.01 -2.52
CA LEU A 156 -4.46 -43.74 -2.22
C LEU A 156 -4.68 -44.81 -3.29
N LYS A 157 -4.76 -46.08 -2.85
CA LYS A 157 -4.98 -47.22 -3.73
C LYS A 157 -6.39 -47.16 -4.36
N PRO A 158 -6.57 -47.59 -5.61
CA PRO A 158 -7.89 -47.84 -6.19
C PRO A 158 -8.75 -48.72 -5.26
N GLY A 159 -10.03 -48.38 -5.08
CA GLY A 159 -10.96 -49.13 -4.24
C GLY A 159 -10.80 -48.96 -2.72
N VAL A 160 -9.91 -48.08 -2.22
CA VAL A 160 -9.72 -47.89 -0.77
C VAL A 160 -10.99 -47.44 -0.02
N PHE A 161 -11.96 -46.90 -0.73
CA PHE A 161 -13.25 -46.42 -0.21
C PHE A 161 -14.45 -47.26 -0.69
N GLU A 162 -14.22 -48.47 -1.20
CA GLU A 162 -15.24 -49.30 -1.86
C GLU A 162 -16.54 -49.46 -1.07
N ASP A 163 -16.45 -49.77 0.23
CA ASP A 163 -17.62 -50.04 1.08
C ASP A 163 -18.33 -48.77 1.61
N LEU A 164 -17.78 -47.58 1.34
CA LEU A 164 -18.22 -46.31 1.93
C LEU A 164 -19.40 -45.66 1.17
N HIS A 165 -20.44 -46.44 0.90
CA HIS A 165 -21.56 -46.05 0.02
C HIS A 165 -22.41 -44.87 0.54
N ARG A 166 -22.41 -44.64 1.85
CA ARG A 166 -23.13 -43.53 2.53
C ARG A 166 -22.24 -42.34 2.83
N LEU A 167 -20.98 -42.35 2.40
CA LEU A 167 -20.06 -41.27 2.69
C LEU A 167 -20.50 -40.01 1.95
N GLU A 168 -20.71 -38.94 2.69
CA GLU A 168 -21.09 -37.63 2.17
C GLU A 168 -19.86 -36.71 2.09
N TRP A 169 -19.01 -36.72 3.12
CA TRP A 169 -17.85 -35.82 3.23
C TRP A 169 -16.55 -36.60 3.32
N LEU A 170 -15.65 -36.33 2.38
CA LEU A 170 -14.29 -36.85 2.37
C LEU A 170 -13.30 -35.70 2.35
N ILE A 171 -12.59 -35.52 3.46
CA ILE A 171 -11.67 -34.40 3.67
C ILE A 171 -10.23 -34.93 3.79
N ILE A 172 -9.37 -34.63 2.82
CA ILE A 172 -7.97 -35.08 2.76
C ILE A 172 -7.05 -33.89 2.44
N GLU A 173 -7.16 -32.87 3.29
CA GLU A 173 -6.42 -31.61 3.16
C GLU A 173 -5.02 -31.74 3.76
N ASP A 174 -4.07 -30.88 3.37
CA ASP A 174 -2.73 -30.81 3.98
C ASP A 174 -2.05 -32.18 4.05
N ASN A 175 -1.87 -32.79 2.89
CA ASN A 175 -1.21 -34.08 2.72
C ASN A 175 -0.17 -33.98 1.59
N HIS A 176 0.35 -35.11 1.11
CA HIS A 176 1.36 -35.16 0.06
C HIS A 176 0.89 -35.99 -1.14
N LEU A 177 -0.41 -35.95 -1.43
CA LEU A 177 -0.97 -36.67 -2.58
C LEU A 177 -0.42 -36.08 -3.87
N SER A 178 0.26 -36.91 -4.65
CA SER A 178 0.84 -36.51 -5.95
C SER A 178 -0.06 -36.85 -7.13
N ARG A 179 -0.89 -37.88 -7.01
CA ARG A 179 -1.76 -38.40 -8.08
C ARG A 179 -3.04 -38.99 -7.50
N ILE A 180 -4.12 -38.90 -8.26
CA ILE A 180 -5.40 -39.57 -7.98
C ILE A 180 -5.86 -40.33 -9.23
N SER A 181 -6.52 -41.47 -9.02
CA SER A 181 -7.19 -42.25 -10.06
C SER A 181 -8.70 -42.17 -9.82
N PRO A 182 -9.57 -42.14 -10.85
CA PRO A 182 -11.01 -42.17 -10.63
C PRO A 182 -11.46 -43.43 -9.88
N LEU A 183 -10.75 -44.55 -10.07
CA LEU A 183 -10.99 -45.80 -9.34
C LEU A 183 -10.67 -45.73 -7.84
N THR A 184 -9.91 -44.71 -7.40
CA THR A 184 -9.70 -44.44 -5.96
C THR A 184 -11.03 -44.15 -5.26
N PHE A 185 -11.97 -43.51 -5.95
CA PHE A 185 -13.27 -43.10 -5.43
C PHE A 185 -14.40 -44.10 -5.73
N TYR A 186 -14.05 -45.31 -6.18
CA TYR A 186 -15.03 -46.38 -6.40
C TYR A 186 -15.83 -46.65 -5.12
N GLY A 187 -17.16 -46.72 -5.23
CA GLY A 187 -18.07 -46.97 -4.10
C GLY A 187 -18.70 -45.72 -3.48
N LEU A 188 -18.20 -44.51 -3.76
CA LEU A 188 -18.61 -43.24 -3.14
C LEU A 188 -19.91 -42.64 -3.74
N ASN A 189 -20.98 -43.42 -3.76
CA ASN A 189 -22.25 -43.08 -4.42
C ASN A 189 -23.01 -41.90 -3.79
N SER A 190 -22.75 -41.59 -2.52
CA SER A 190 -23.43 -40.52 -1.77
C SER A 190 -22.56 -39.28 -1.53
N LEU A 191 -21.35 -39.22 -2.11
CA LEU A 191 -20.41 -38.16 -1.80
C LEU A 191 -20.91 -36.81 -2.32
N ILE A 192 -20.93 -35.83 -1.43
CA ILE A 192 -21.37 -34.45 -1.67
C ILE A 192 -20.15 -33.52 -1.74
N LEU A 193 -19.17 -33.73 -0.86
CA LEU A 193 -18.00 -32.85 -0.71
C LEU A 193 -16.71 -33.69 -0.73
N LEU A 194 -15.82 -33.33 -1.64
CA LEU A 194 -14.45 -33.83 -1.72
C LEU A 194 -13.47 -32.66 -1.60
N ALA A 195 -12.68 -32.65 -0.52
CA ALA A 195 -11.65 -31.64 -0.29
C ALA A 195 -10.26 -32.26 -0.35
N LEU A 196 -9.44 -31.75 -1.26
CA LEU A 196 -8.06 -32.18 -1.54
C LEU A 196 -7.08 -30.99 -1.53
N MET A 197 -7.44 -29.90 -0.85
CA MET A 197 -6.61 -28.68 -0.78
C MET A 197 -5.24 -28.97 -0.15
N ASN A 198 -4.24 -28.13 -0.46
CA ASN A 198 -2.88 -28.23 0.10
C ASN A 198 -2.26 -29.63 -0.08
N ASN A 199 -2.27 -30.11 -1.32
CA ASN A 199 -1.58 -31.35 -1.72
C ASN A 199 -0.57 -31.03 -2.83
N VAL A 200 0.03 -32.06 -3.45
CA VAL A 200 1.03 -31.90 -4.50
C VAL A 200 0.56 -32.50 -5.82
N LEU A 201 -0.75 -32.45 -6.10
CA LEU A 201 -1.33 -33.01 -7.30
C LEU A 201 -0.82 -32.25 -8.54
N THR A 202 -0.16 -32.95 -9.46
CA THR A 202 0.37 -32.33 -10.68
C THR A 202 -0.60 -32.40 -11.86
N HIS A 203 -1.45 -33.43 -11.89
CA HIS A 203 -2.43 -33.66 -12.94
C HIS A 203 -3.71 -34.29 -12.38
N LEU A 204 -4.84 -33.92 -12.98
CA LEU A 204 -6.10 -34.64 -12.82
C LEU A 204 -6.14 -35.84 -13.78
N PRO A 205 -6.96 -36.87 -13.49
CA PRO A 205 -7.01 -38.06 -14.32
C PRO A 205 -7.61 -37.81 -15.70
N ASP A 206 -7.17 -38.64 -16.65
CA ASP A 206 -7.56 -38.58 -18.07
C ASP A 206 -8.93 -39.22 -18.34
N LYS A 207 -9.48 -39.88 -17.32
CA LYS A 207 -10.79 -40.51 -17.29
C LYS A 207 -11.75 -39.64 -16.47
N PRO A 208 -13.08 -39.79 -16.65
CA PRO A 208 -14.05 -38.96 -15.94
C PRO A 208 -13.91 -39.06 -14.42
N LEU A 209 -13.62 -37.93 -13.77
CA LEU A 209 -13.33 -37.90 -12.33
C LEU A 209 -14.54 -38.28 -11.48
N CYS A 210 -15.73 -37.78 -11.84
CA CYS A 210 -16.96 -37.96 -11.07
C CYS A 210 -17.76 -39.22 -11.43
N GLN A 211 -17.21 -40.14 -12.25
CA GLN A 211 -17.91 -41.36 -12.67
C GLN A 211 -18.45 -42.19 -11.49
N TYR A 212 -17.67 -42.25 -10.40
CA TYR A 212 -18.01 -43.00 -9.19
C TYR A 212 -18.51 -42.11 -8.04
N MET A 213 -18.74 -40.82 -8.30
CA MET A 213 -19.23 -39.83 -7.33
C MET A 213 -20.36 -38.99 -7.97
N PRO A 214 -21.48 -39.59 -8.39
CA PRO A 214 -22.51 -38.92 -9.19
C PRO A 214 -23.26 -37.80 -8.43
N ARG A 215 -23.16 -37.77 -7.10
CA ARG A 215 -23.80 -36.77 -6.23
C ARG A 215 -22.87 -35.63 -5.80
N LEU A 216 -21.64 -35.57 -6.32
CA LEU A 216 -20.65 -34.58 -5.91
C LEU A 216 -21.13 -33.16 -6.25
N HIS A 217 -21.19 -32.31 -5.23
CA HIS A 217 -21.58 -30.90 -5.33
C HIS A 217 -20.38 -29.96 -5.14
N TRP A 218 -19.44 -30.33 -4.27
CA TRP A 218 -18.28 -29.51 -3.94
C TRP A 218 -16.98 -30.26 -4.20
N LEU A 219 -16.12 -29.68 -5.03
CA LEU A 219 -14.77 -30.17 -5.29
C LEU A 219 -13.75 -29.07 -5.00
N ASP A 220 -12.92 -29.30 -3.99
CA ASP A 220 -11.84 -28.39 -3.61
C ASP A 220 -10.46 -28.98 -3.95
N LEU A 221 -9.75 -28.28 -4.82
CA LEU A 221 -8.39 -28.59 -5.29
C LEU A 221 -7.46 -27.38 -5.09
N GLU A 222 -7.77 -26.46 -4.16
CA GLU A 222 -6.93 -25.30 -3.85
C GLU A 222 -5.48 -25.72 -3.50
N ASP A 223 -4.52 -24.87 -3.88
CA ASP A 223 -3.09 -24.98 -3.51
C ASP A 223 -2.51 -26.36 -3.80
N ASN A 224 -2.57 -26.71 -5.09
CA ASN A 224 -1.95 -27.91 -5.66
C ASN A 224 -0.99 -27.49 -6.78
N HIS A 225 -0.54 -28.43 -7.61
CA HIS A 225 0.39 -28.18 -8.71
C HIS A 225 -0.20 -28.52 -10.07
N ILE A 226 -1.52 -28.37 -10.24
CA ILE A 226 -2.23 -28.78 -11.45
C ILE A 226 -1.86 -27.82 -12.59
N HIS A 227 -1.37 -28.38 -13.70
CA HIS A 227 -0.91 -27.60 -14.86
C HIS A 227 -1.95 -27.52 -16.00
N ASN A 228 -2.60 -28.64 -16.32
CA ASN A 228 -3.48 -28.75 -17.49
C ASN A 228 -4.79 -29.42 -17.10
N LEU A 229 -5.90 -28.92 -17.64
CA LEU A 229 -7.22 -29.54 -17.57
C LEU A 229 -7.54 -30.19 -18.92
N ARG A 230 -7.84 -31.49 -18.92
CA ARG A 230 -8.23 -32.21 -20.14
C ARG A 230 -9.75 -32.14 -20.33
N ASN A 231 -10.19 -32.15 -21.58
CA ASN A 231 -11.62 -32.00 -21.93
C ASN A 231 -12.53 -33.07 -21.28
N LEU A 232 -11.99 -34.27 -21.02
CA LEU A 232 -12.75 -35.40 -20.49
C LEU A 232 -12.82 -35.44 -18.96
N THR A 233 -12.04 -34.61 -18.24
CA THR A 233 -11.90 -34.72 -16.79
C THR A 233 -13.23 -34.49 -16.06
N PHE A 234 -14.04 -33.53 -16.51
CA PHE A 234 -15.29 -33.13 -15.86
C PHE A 234 -16.58 -33.66 -16.51
N ILE A 235 -16.49 -34.54 -17.51
CA ILE A 235 -17.65 -34.94 -18.33
C ILE A 235 -18.79 -35.59 -17.52
N SER A 236 -18.47 -36.24 -16.40
CA SER A 236 -19.43 -36.88 -15.49
C SER A 236 -19.77 -36.03 -14.24
N CYS A 237 -19.29 -34.79 -14.16
CA CYS A 237 -19.46 -33.92 -12.98
C CYS A 237 -20.66 -32.98 -13.11
N GLY A 238 -21.76 -33.43 -13.73
CA GLY A 238 -22.92 -32.57 -14.06
C GLY A 238 -23.73 -32.06 -12.87
N ASN A 239 -23.50 -32.58 -11.65
CA ASN A 239 -24.17 -32.11 -10.44
C ASN A 239 -23.31 -31.13 -9.61
N LEU A 240 -22.09 -30.84 -10.07
CA LEU A 240 -21.14 -30.00 -9.33
C LEU A 240 -21.63 -28.55 -9.28
N THR A 241 -21.64 -27.97 -8.08
CA THR A 241 -22.05 -26.59 -7.82
C THR A 241 -20.88 -25.69 -7.45
N VAL A 242 -19.83 -26.23 -6.83
CA VAL A 242 -18.64 -25.48 -6.40
C VAL A 242 -17.38 -26.19 -6.88
N LEU A 243 -16.54 -25.45 -7.63
CA LEU A 243 -15.23 -25.90 -8.09
C LEU A 243 -14.17 -24.88 -7.70
N VAL A 244 -13.29 -25.27 -6.77
CA VAL A 244 -12.16 -24.45 -6.33
C VAL A 244 -10.87 -25.04 -6.88
N MET A 245 -10.17 -24.26 -7.71
CA MET A 245 -8.85 -24.61 -8.27
C MET A 245 -7.86 -23.45 -8.13
N ARG A 246 -8.06 -22.61 -7.12
CA ARG A 246 -7.20 -21.47 -6.79
C ARG A 246 -5.76 -21.93 -6.46
N LYS A 247 -4.77 -21.07 -6.69
CA LYS A 247 -3.34 -21.34 -6.38
C LYS A 247 -2.80 -22.63 -7.01
N ASN A 248 -3.19 -22.91 -8.24
CA ASN A 248 -2.60 -23.99 -9.04
C ASN A 248 -1.62 -23.41 -10.06
N LYS A 249 -1.22 -24.22 -11.05
CA LYS A 249 -0.27 -23.82 -12.10
C LYS A 249 -0.92 -23.88 -13.48
N ILE A 250 -2.24 -23.67 -13.56
CA ILE A 250 -3.02 -23.79 -14.79
C ILE A 250 -2.61 -22.67 -15.73
N ASN A 251 -2.14 -23.00 -16.94
CA ASN A 251 -1.71 -22.03 -17.94
C ASN A 251 -2.60 -22.02 -19.20
N HIS A 252 -3.23 -23.15 -19.53
CA HIS A 252 -4.08 -23.28 -20.70
C HIS A 252 -5.44 -23.88 -20.34
N LEU A 253 -6.49 -23.29 -20.90
CA LEU A 253 -7.87 -23.77 -20.86
C LEU A 253 -8.31 -24.06 -22.28
N ASN A 254 -9.20 -25.04 -22.46
CA ASN A 254 -9.86 -25.30 -23.74
C ASN A 254 -11.30 -24.76 -23.68
N GLU A 255 -11.89 -24.44 -24.83
CA GLU A 255 -13.24 -23.86 -24.92
C GLU A 255 -14.30 -24.70 -24.21
N ASN A 256 -14.20 -26.03 -24.30
CA ASN A 256 -15.18 -26.96 -23.73
C ASN A 256 -14.80 -27.51 -22.35
N THR A 257 -13.77 -26.97 -21.68
CA THR A 257 -13.28 -27.50 -20.39
C THR A 257 -14.39 -27.52 -19.32
N PHE A 258 -15.26 -26.53 -19.29
CA PHE A 258 -16.32 -26.40 -18.28
C PHE A 258 -17.74 -26.67 -18.81
N ALA A 259 -17.90 -27.01 -20.09
CA ALA A 259 -19.20 -27.28 -20.72
C ALA A 259 -20.09 -28.30 -19.97
N PRO A 260 -19.55 -29.38 -19.36
CA PRO A 260 -20.36 -30.33 -18.60
C PRO A 260 -20.93 -29.79 -17.27
N LEU A 261 -20.38 -28.69 -16.74
CA LEU A 261 -20.66 -28.20 -15.38
C LEU A 261 -21.87 -27.23 -15.35
N GLN A 262 -23.02 -27.66 -15.89
CA GLN A 262 -24.17 -26.78 -16.12
C GLN A 262 -24.84 -26.26 -14.83
N LYS A 263 -24.63 -26.92 -13.69
CA LYS A 263 -25.14 -26.51 -12.37
C LYS A 263 -24.13 -25.72 -11.54
N LEU A 264 -22.97 -25.40 -12.11
CA LEU A 264 -21.90 -24.73 -11.37
C LEU A 264 -22.35 -23.32 -10.97
N ALA A 265 -22.30 -23.05 -9.67
CA ALA A 265 -22.63 -21.77 -9.07
C ALA A 265 -21.37 -20.96 -8.71
N GLU A 266 -20.26 -21.64 -8.38
CA GLU A 266 -19.00 -21.01 -8.00
C GLU A 266 -17.81 -21.67 -8.71
N LEU A 267 -17.01 -20.83 -9.36
CA LEU A 267 -15.77 -21.22 -10.02
C LEU A 267 -14.62 -20.31 -9.55
N ASP A 268 -13.67 -20.88 -8.84
CA ASP A 268 -12.44 -20.18 -8.44
C ASP A 268 -11.21 -20.71 -9.21
N LEU A 269 -10.68 -19.85 -10.07
CA LEU A 269 -9.45 -20.05 -10.85
C LEU A 269 -8.36 -19.04 -10.45
N GLY A 270 -8.51 -18.35 -9.32
CA GLY A 270 -7.59 -17.30 -8.89
C GLY A 270 -6.17 -17.81 -8.65
N SER A 271 -5.18 -16.93 -8.79
CA SER A 271 -3.76 -17.21 -8.54
C SER A 271 -3.23 -18.41 -9.34
N ASN A 272 -3.61 -18.51 -10.62
CA ASN A 272 -3.07 -19.49 -11.57
C ASN A 272 -2.10 -18.80 -12.55
N LYS A 273 -1.78 -19.44 -13.68
CA LYS A 273 -0.89 -18.93 -14.73
C LYS A 273 -1.60 -18.73 -16.07
N ILE A 274 -2.90 -18.43 -16.04
CA ILE A 274 -3.72 -18.31 -17.24
C ILE A 274 -3.36 -17.02 -17.97
N GLU A 275 -2.84 -17.13 -19.20
CA GLU A 275 -2.46 -15.97 -20.02
C GLU A 275 -3.58 -15.49 -20.93
N ASN A 276 -4.35 -16.43 -21.49
CA ASN A 276 -5.43 -16.16 -22.43
C ASN A 276 -6.65 -16.99 -22.08
N LEU A 277 -7.83 -16.35 -22.12
CA LEU A 277 -9.11 -17.04 -22.00
C LEU A 277 -9.58 -17.44 -23.40
N PRO A 278 -9.87 -18.73 -23.64
CA PRO A 278 -10.49 -19.15 -24.89
C PRO A 278 -11.86 -18.47 -25.09
N PRO A 279 -12.27 -18.24 -26.34
CA PRO A 279 -13.61 -17.78 -26.65
C PRO A 279 -14.65 -18.71 -26.03
N GLN A 280 -15.73 -18.14 -25.49
CA GLN A 280 -16.90 -18.90 -25.03
C GLN A 280 -16.64 -19.96 -23.93
N VAL A 281 -15.48 -19.96 -23.26
CA VAL A 281 -15.14 -20.96 -22.22
C VAL A 281 -16.13 -21.03 -21.05
N PHE A 282 -16.93 -19.97 -20.85
CA PHE A 282 -17.96 -19.88 -19.80
C PHE A 282 -19.41 -19.96 -20.32
N LYS A 283 -19.62 -20.23 -21.62
CA LYS A 283 -20.92 -20.13 -22.29
C LYS A 283 -22.01 -21.02 -21.68
N ASP A 284 -21.64 -22.22 -21.26
CA ASP A 284 -22.60 -23.20 -20.72
C ASP A 284 -22.85 -23.03 -19.21
N LEU A 285 -22.11 -22.15 -18.53
CA LEU A 285 -22.18 -21.93 -17.08
C LEU A 285 -23.30 -20.94 -16.70
N LYS A 286 -24.54 -21.25 -17.09
CA LYS A 286 -25.70 -20.35 -16.95
C LYS A 286 -26.12 -20.12 -15.49
N GLU A 287 -25.80 -21.05 -14.59
CA GLU A 287 -26.09 -20.97 -13.15
C GLU A 287 -24.98 -20.29 -12.34
N LEU A 288 -23.89 -19.85 -13.00
CA LEU A 288 -22.74 -19.30 -12.31
C LEU A 288 -23.09 -17.98 -11.61
N SER A 289 -22.88 -17.97 -10.29
CA SER A 289 -23.11 -16.81 -9.42
C SER A 289 -21.80 -16.15 -9.01
N GLN A 290 -20.69 -16.89 -8.94
CA GLN A 290 -19.40 -16.39 -8.51
C GLN A 290 -18.29 -16.88 -9.44
N LEU A 291 -17.50 -15.94 -9.95
CA LEU A 291 -16.34 -16.23 -10.80
C LEU A 291 -15.12 -15.48 -10.27
N ASN A 292 -14.07 -16.22 -9.94
CA ASN A 292 -12.79 -15.65 -9.51
C ASN A 292 -11.70 -16.00 -10.54
N LEU A 293 -11.14 -14.97 -11.17
CA LEU A 293 -10.01 -15.07 -12.11
C LEU A 293 -8.79 -14.30 -11.61
N SER A 294 -8.84 -13.76 -10.38
CA SER A 294 -7.83 -12.87 -9.82
C SER A 294 -6.40 -13.41 -9.90
N TYR A 295 -5.42 -12.53 -9.96
CA TYR A 295 -3.99 -12.87 -9.95
C TYR A 295 -3.57 -13.89 -11.02
N ASN A 296 -4.19 -13.82 -12.20
CA ASN A 296 -3.73 -14.50 -13.40
C ASN A 296 -3.08 -13.50 -14.36
N PRO A 297 -2.04 -13.89 -15.11
CA PRO A 297 -1.37 -13.02 -16.09
C PRO A 297 -2.18 -12.83 -17.39
N ILE A 298 -3.49 -12.58 -17.28
CA ILE A 298 -4.39 -12.43 -18.42
C ILE A 298 -4.10 -11.11 -19.14
N GLN A 299 -3.76 -11.18 -20.43
CA GLN A 299 -3.39 -9.98 -21.20
C GLN A 299 -4.59 -9.26 -21.83
N LYS A 300 -5.55 -10.05 -22.33
CA LYS A 300 -6.73 -9.55 -23.07
C LYS A 300 -7.96 -10.35 -22.70
N ILE A 301 -9.09 -9.64 -22.59
CA ILE A 301 -10.42 -10.23 -22.37
C ILE A 301 -11.29 -9.87 -23.57
N GLN A 302 -11.99 -10.86 -24.16
CA GLN A 302 -12.90 -10.59 -25.27
C GLN A 302 -14.15 -9.82 -24.80
N ALA A 303 -14.73 -9.01 -25.68
CA ALA A 303 -15.85 -8.13 -25.32
C ALA A 303 -17.14 -8.88 -24.91
N ASP A 304 -17.30 -10.10 -25.41
CA ASP A 304 -18.44 -11.00 -25.19
C ASP A 304 -18.13 -12.16 -24.22
N GLN A 305 -16.94 -12.15 -23.59
CA GLN A 305 -16.45 -13.24 -22.74
C GLN A 305 -17.42 -13.65 -21.62
N PHE A 306 -18.20 -12.70 -21.12
CA PHE A 306 -19.11 -12.87 -19.98
C PHE A 306 -20.59 -12.80 -20.35
N ASP A 307 -20.94 -12.69 -21.64
CA ASP A 307 -22.33 -12.41 -22.10
C ASP A 307 -23.35 -13.45 -21.62
N TYR A 308 -22.93 -14.70 -21.48
CA TYR A 308 -23.80 -15.81 -21.10
C TYR A 308 -23.99 -15.94 -19.57
N LEU A 309 -23.23 -15.21 -18.77
CA LEU A 309 -23.20 -15.31 -17.30
C LEU A 309 -24.28 -14.44 -16.65
N VAL A 310 -25.54 -14.66 -17.03
CA VAL A 310 -26.69 -13.80 -16.65
C VAL A 310 -27.01 -13.83 -15.15
N LYS A 311 -26.63 -14.90 -14.43
CA LYS A 311 -26.85 -15.06 -12.98
C LYS A 311 -25.66 -14.61 -12.14
N LEU A 312 -24.59 -14.10 -12.75
CA LEU A 312 -23.35 -13.74 -12.06
C LEU A 312 -23.59 -12.60 -11.08
N LYS A 313 -23.23 -12.81 -9.82
CA LYS A 313 -23.35 -11.83 -8.72
C LYS A 313 -22.01 -11.28 -8.28
N SER A 314 -20.93 -12.06 -8.40
CA SER A 314 -19.58 -11.67 -8.00
C SER A 314 -18.57 -12.04 -9.10
N LEU A 315 -17.76 -11.06 -9.50
CA LEU A 315 -16.67 -11.23 -10.46
C LEU A 315 -15.38 -10.65 -9.89
N SER A 316 -14.36 -11.49 -9.69
CA SER A 316 -13.04 -11.03 -9.26
C SER A 316 -12.03 -11.08 -10.41
N LEU A 317 -11.51 -9.92 -10.75
CA LEU A 317 -10.43 -9.63 -11.71
C LEU A 317 -9.29 -8.88 -10.99
N GLU A 318 -9.18 -9.04 -9.67
CA GLU A 318 -8.13 -8.43 -8.85
C GLU A 318 -6.74 -8.88 -9.31
N GLY A 319 -5.76 -7.98 -9.31
CA GLY A 319 -4.40 -8.28 -9.75
C GLY A 319 -4.21 -8.46 -11.26
N ILE A 320 -5.26 -8.29 -12.09
CA ILE A 320 -5.17 -8.40 -13.56
C ILE A 320 -5.09 -7.02 -14.21
N GLU A 321 -4.14 -6.85 -15.14
CA GLU A 321 -3.98 -5.63 -15.92
C GLU A 321 -4.72 -5.74 -17.27
N ILE A 322 -5.92 -5.17 -17.36
CA ILE A 322 -6.79 -5.30 -18.54
C ILE A 322 -6.55 -4.13 -19.49
N SER A 323 -5.59 -4.29 -20.40
CA SER A 323 -5.22 -3.24 -21.37
C SER A 323 -6.36 -2.83 -22.31
N ASN A 324 -7.25 -3.76 -22.64
CA ASN A 324 -8.35 -3.57 -23.61
C ASN A 324 -9.72 -3.43 -22.93
N ILE A 325 -9.77 -2.93 -21.70
CA ILE A 325 -11.02 -2.84 -20.92
C ILE A 325 -12.07 -1.96 -21.62
N GLN A 326 -13.32 -2.43 -21.67
CA GLN A 326 -14.43 -1.74 -22.32
C GLN A 326 -15.73 -1.93 -21.54
N GLN A 327 -16.62 -0.93 -21.59
CA GLN A 327 -17.91 -0.98 -20.88
C GLN A 327 -18.82 -2.13 -21.38
N ARG A 328 -18.69 -2.49 -22.65
CA ARG A 328 -19.44 -3.61 -23.28
C ARG A 328 -19.17 -4.95 -22.60
N MET A 329 -18.00 -5.16 -22.00
CA MET A 329 -17.62 -6.40 -21.33
C MET A 329 -18.50 -6.70 -20.11
N PHE A 330 -18.95 -5.66 -19.41
CA PHE A 330 -19.66 -5.80 -18.13
C PHE A 330 -21.14 -5.43 -18.23
N ARG A 331 -21.56 -4.70 -19.29
CA ARG A 331 -22.94 -4.27 -19.51
C ARG A 331 -23.98 -5.40 -19.49
N PRO A 332 -23.73 -6.61 -20.03
CA PRO A 332 -24.70 -7.72 -19.98
C PRO A 332 -24.92 -8.30 -18.58
N LEU A 333 -24.00 -8.07 -17.65
CA LEU A 333 -24.02 -8.64 -16.30
C LEU A 333 -24.95 -7.83 -15.38
N MET A 334 -26.25 -7.91 -15.62
CA MET A 334 -27.26 -7.10 -14.91
C MET A 334 -27.42 -7.46 -13.43
N ASN A 335 -27.17 -8.73 -13.07
CA ASN A 335 -27.26 -9.20 -11.68
C ASN A 335 -25.95 -9.04 -10.89
N LEU A 336 -24.93 -8.42 -11.49
CA LEU A 336 -23.63 -8.28 -10.87
C LEU A 336 -23.68 -7.26 -9.72
N SER A 337 -23.38 -7.75 -8.53
CA SER A 337 -23.43 -6.97 -7.29
C SER A 337 -22.04 -6.54 -6.81
N HIS A 338 -21.03 -7.38 -7.03
CA HIS A 338 -19.66 -7.17 -6.59
C HIS A 338 -18.71 -7.39 -7.77
N ILE A 339 -17.82 -6.43 -7.98
CA ILE A 339 -16.71 -6.56 -8.93
C ILE A 339 -15.40 -6.09 -8.29
N TYR A 340 -14.35 -6.86 -8.49
CA TYR A 340 -13.02 -6.59 -7.96
C TYR A 340 -12.05 -6.42 -9.12
N PHE A 341 -11.33 -5.31 -9.14
CA PHE A 341 -10.35 -4.95 -10.16
C PHE A 341 -8.98 -4.72 -9.53
N LYS A 342 -7.94 -4.66 -10.37
CA LYS A 342 -6.61 -4.21 -9.96
C LYS A 342 -6.57 -2.71 -9.65
N LYS A 343 -7.20 -1.88 -10.50
CA LYS A 343 -7.16 -0.40 -10.41
C LYS A 343 -8.54 0.16 -10.13
N PHE A 344 -8.63 1.21 -9.31
CA PHE A 344 -9.92 1.83 -8.97
C PHE A 344 -10.63 2.43 -10.19
N GLN A 345 -9.88 3.00 -11.14
CA GLN A 345 -10.40 3.58 -12.39
C GLN A 345 -11.20 2.60 -13.26
N TYR A 346 -10.96 1.29 -13.11
CA TYR A 346 -11.71 0.26 -13.85
C TYR A 346 -13.17 0.16 -13.42
N CYS A 347 -13.51 0.63 -12.22
CA CYS A 347 -14.89 0.76 -11.77
C CYS A 347 -15.74 1.63 -12.70
N GLY A 348 -15.12 2.55 -13.47
CA GLY A 348 -15.83 3.41 -14.42
C GLY A 348 -16.49 2.62 -15.57
N TYR A 349 -16.00 1.42 -15.89
CA TYR A 349 -16.53 0.57 -16.95
C TYR A 349 -17.70 -0.32 -16.50
N ALA A 350 -18.02 -0.35 -15.20
CA ALA A 350 -19.11 -1.14 -14.65
C ALA A 350 -19.98 -0.31 -13.67
N PRO A 351 -20.59 0.81 -14.14
CA PRO A 351 -21.27 1.77 -13.27
C PRO A 351 -22.58 1.22 -12.65
N HIS A 352 -23.17 0.18 -13.23
CA HIS A 352 -24.39 -0.46 -12.72
C HIS A 352 -24.12 -1.39 -11.52
N VAL A 353 -22.85 -1.69 -11.22
CA VAL A 353 -22.46 -2.61 -10.15
C VAL A 353 -22.47 -1.88 -8.81
N ARG A 354 -23.18 -2.45 -7.82
CA ARG A 354 -23.38 -1.84 -6.50
C ARG A 354 -22.08 -1.67 -5.70
N SER A 355 -21.18 -2.65 -5.77
CA SER A 355 -19.91 -2.65 -5.04
C SER A 355 -18.75 -2.92 -5.98
N CYS A 356 -17.90 -1.90 -6.18
CA CYS A 356 -16.68 -2.03 -6.94
C CYS A 356 -15.46 -1.79 -6.06
N LYS A 357 -14.44 -2.65 -6.18
CA LYS A 357 -13.18 -2.57 -5.44
C LYS A 357 -11.98 -2.55 -6.39
N PRO A 358 -10.90 -1.81 -6.10
CA PRO A 358 -10.74 -0.90 -4.97
C PRO A 358 -11.57 0.38 -5.14
N ASN A 359 -11.98 1.00 -4.04
CA ASN A 359 -12.79 2.22 -4.01
C ASN A 359 -11.95 3.51 -3.92
N THR A 360 -10.63 3.37 -3.80
CA THR A 360 -9.67 4.46 -3.63
C THR A 360 -8.27 3.96 -4.01
N ASP A 361 -7.44 4.87 -4.53
CA ASP A 361 -5.97 4.77 -4.65
C ASP A 361 -5.25 5.38 -3.42
N GLY A 362 -6.00 5.64 -2.34
CA GLY A 362 -5.57 6.34 -1.13
C GLY A 362 -5.59 7.87 -1.22
N ILE A 363 -5.79 8.44 -2.41
CA ILE A 363 -5.86 9.90 -2.65
C ILE A 363 -7.27 10.31 -3.08
N SER A 364 -7.75 9.61 -4.09
CA SER A 364 -9.01 9.79 -4.79
C SER A 364 -10.06 8.82 -4.25
N SER A 365 -11.32 9.20 -4.33
CA SER A 365 -12.46 8.30 -4.16
C SER A 365 -13.21 8.13 -5.48
N LEU A 366 -14.20 7.22 -5.53
CA LEU A 366 -15.05 7.07 -6.71
C LEU A 366 -15.73 8.38 -7.13
N GLU A 367 -16.06 9.23 -6.16
CA GLU A 367 -16.79 10.47 -6.39
C GLU A 367 -15.86 11.68 -6.59
N ASN A 368 -14.68 11.70 -5.96
CA ASN A 368 -13.87 12.92 -5.87
C ASN A 368 -12.39 12.66 -6.10
N LEU A 369 -11.70 13.60 -6.74
CA LEU A 369 -10.25 13.55 -6.96
C LEU A 369 -9.47 13.61 -5.65
N LEU A 370 -9.87 14.50 -4.73
CA LEU A 370 -9.37 14.50 -3.35
C LEU A 370 -10.46 13.97 -2.42
N ALA A 371 -10.27 12.78 -1.86
CA ALA A 371 -11.27 12.17 -1.00
C ALA A 371 -11.50 12.95 0.30
N ASN A 372 -10.45 13.55 0.87
CA ASN A 372 -10.51 14.21 2.17
C ASN A 372 -10.88 15.70 2.05
N ILE A 373 -11.94 16.11 2.76
CA ILE A 373 -12.39 17.50 2.81
C ILE A 373 -11.31 18.46 3.33
N ILE A 374 -10.49 18.00 4.28
CA ILE A 374 -9.41 18.79 4.88
C ILE A 374 -8.37 19.11 3.81
N GLN A 375 -7.98 18.12 3.01
CA GLN A 375 -7.02 18.31 1.91
C GLN A 375 -7.55 19.32 0.87
N ARG A 376 -8.85 19.28 0.55
CA ARG A 376 -9.47 20.24 -0.38
C ARG A 376 -9.34 21.68 0.12
N VAL A 377 -9.61 21.91 1.41
CA VAL A 377 -9.46 23.26 2.00
C VAL A 377 -8.00 23.70 1.95
N PHE A 378 -7.08 22.81 2.32
CA PHE A 378 -5.65 23.12 2.31
C PHE A 378 -5.11 23.45 0.92
N VAL A 379 -5.54 22.74 -0.12
CA VAL A 379 -5.10 23.03 -1.50
C VAL A 379 -5.33 24.51 -1.85
N TRP A 380 -6.52 25.04 -1.57
CA TRP A 380 -6.84 26.44 -1.85
C TRP A 380 -6.10 27.43 -0.95
N VAL A 381 -5.98 27.12 0.35
CA VAL A 381 -5.27 27.99 1.30
C VAL A 381 -3.79 28.08 0.96
N VAL A 382 -3.14 26.92 0.77
CA VAL A 382 -1.71 26.86 0.47
C VAL A 382 -1.42 27.42 -0.92
N SER A 383 -2.24 27.13 -1.94
CA SER A 383 -2.05 27.74 -3.27
C SER A 383 -2.13 29.27 -3.21
N ALA A 384 -3.11 29.83 -2.48
CA ALA A 384 -3.27 31.27 -2.35
C ALA A 384 -2.09 31.90 -1.59
N VAL A 385 -1.71 31.34 -0.44
CA VAL A 385 -0.58 31.87 0.36
C VAL A 385 0.73 31.79 -0.43
N THR A 386 0.99 30.68 -1.12
CA THR A 386 2.20 30.50 -1.92
C THR A 386 2.24 31.48 -3.09
N CYS A 387 1.17 31.62 -3.87
CA CYS A 387 1.15 32.55 -5.01
C CYS A 387 1.24 34.01 -4.55
N PHE A 388 0.33 34.46 -3.68
CA PHE A 388 0.30 35.86 -3.25
C PHE A 388 1.52 36.24 -2.42
N GLY A 389 1.99 35.36 -1.52
CA GLY A 389 3.16 35.59 -0.69
C GLY A 389 4.43 35.76 -1.52
N ASN A 390 4.67 34.89 -2.51
CA ASN A 390 5.85 34.97 -3.36
C ASN A 390 5.78 36.15 -4.34
N ILE A 391 4.61 36.42 -4.96
CA ILE A 391 4.42 37.60 -5.82
C ILE A 391 4.68 38.88 -5.04
N PHE A 392 4.15 38.99 -3.81
CA PHE A 392 4.39 40.13 -2.94
C PHE A 392 5.88 40.34 -2.67
N VAL A 393 6.62 39.28 -2.37
CA VAL A 393 8.07 39.36 -2.14
C VAL A 393 8.82 39.80 -3.40
N ILE A 394 8.44 39.29 -4.58
CA ILE A 394 9.02 39.69 -5.87
C ILE A 394 8.80 41.18 -6.11
N CYS A 395 7.57 41.68 -5.96
CA CYS A 395 7.25 43.10 -6.14
C CYS A 395 8.01 43.99 -5.15
N MET A 396 7.97 43.62 -3.86
CA MET A 396 8.64 44.38 -2.80
C MET A 396 10.15 44.48 -3.00
N ARG A 397 10.80 43.35 -3.31
CA ARG A 397 12.26 43.32 -3.54
C ARG A 397 12.68 43.95 -4.85
N SER A 398 11.79 44.04 -5.83
CA SER A 398 12.06 44.76 -7.08
C SER A 398 12.02 46.28 -6.90
N HIS A 399 11.21 46.78 -5.96
CA HIS A 399 11.06 48.22 -5.70
C HIS A 399 12.06 48.74 -4.65
N ILE A 400 12.37 47.98 -3.61
CA ILE A 400 13.28 48.42 -2.54
C ILE A 400 14.75 48.33 -3.01
N ARG A 401 15.48 49.44 -2.95
CA ARG A 401 16.92 49.53 -3.28
C ARG A 401 17.75 48.72 -2.28
N SER A 402 17.95 47.43 -2.55
CA SER A 402 18.69 46.52 -1.66
C SER A 402 20.20 46.75 -1.70
N GLU A 403 20.88 46.69 -0.54
CA GLU A 403 22.34 46.79 -0.42
C GLU A 403 23.10 45.75 -1.27
N ASN A 404 22.53 44.56 -1.49
CA ASN A 404 23.13 43.46 -2.27
C ASN A 404 22.24 43.02 -3.43
N LYS A 405 22.38 43.65 -4.60
CA LYS A 405 21.58 43.35 -5.81
C LYS A 405 21.65 41.88 -6.24
N LEU A 406 22.80 41.22 -6.15
CA LEU A 406 22.97 39.83 -6.59
C LEU A 406 22.16 38.84 -5.75
N HIS A 407 22.25 38.98 -4.44
CA HIS A 407 21.52 38.15 -3.50
C HIS A 407 20.00 38.38 -3.57
N ALA A 408 19.57 39.61 -3.86
CA ALA A 408 18.16 39.89 -4.13
C ALA A 408 17.65 39.16 -5.39
N MET A 409 18.46 39.08 -6.46
CA MET A 409 18.10 38.33 -7.68
C MET A 409 17.92 36.84 -7.42
N SER A 410 18.80 36.21 -6.63
CA SER A 410 18.67 34.79 -6.28
C SER A 410 17.41 34.48 -5.48
N ILE A 411 17.02 35.36 -4.54
CA ILE A 411 15.75 35.22 -3.80
C ILE A 411 14.54 35.40 -4.72
N ILE A 412 14.58 36.37 -5.64
CA ILE A 412 13.51 36.55 -6.63
C ILE A 412 13.36 35.28 -7.48
N SER A 413 14.48 34.69 -7.92
CA SER A 413 14.46 33.42 -8.67
C SER A 413 13.82 32.28 -7.86
N LEU A 414 14.08 32.21 -6.57
CA LEU A 414 13.48 31.21 -5.69
C LEU A 414 11.96 31.42 -5.53
N CYS A 415 11.52 32.67 -5.36
CA CYS A 415 10.09 33.00 -5.34
C CYS A 415 9.40 32.66 -6.66
N CYS A 416 10.08 32.79 -7.81
CA CYS A 416 9.55 32.34 -9.10
C CYS A 416 9.33 30.82 -9.12
N ALA A 417 10.30 30.04 -8.64
CA ALA A 417 10.17 28.58 -8.55
C ALA A 417 9.03 28.18 -7.61
N ASP A 418 8.93 28.78 -6.42
CA ASP A 418 7.86 28.51 -5.44
C ASP A 418 6.47 28.88 -5.96
N CYS A 419 6.35 29.93 -6.79
CA CYS A 419 5.07 30.31 -7.40
C CYS A 419 4.54 29.20 -8.32
N LEU A 420 5.42 28.44 -9.00
CA LEU A 420 5.02 27.32 -9.85
C LEU A 420 4.35 26.20 -9.03
N MET A 421 4.81 25.94 -7.79
CA MET A 421 4.14 25.01 -6.87
C MET A 421 2.72 25.49 -6.50
N GLY A 422 2.55 26.80 -6.29
CA GLY A 422 1.23 27.39 -6.05
C GLY A 422 0.28 27.23 -7.24
N ILE A 423 0.77 27.41 -8.47
CA ILE A 423 0.01 27.19 -9.70
C ILE A 423 -0.38 25.71 -9.84
N TYR A 424 0.54 24.79 -9.58
CA TYR A 424 0.26 23.36 -9.57
C TYR A 424 -0.92 23.02 -8.64
N LEU A 425 -0.87 23.47 -7.37
CA LEU A 425 -1.95 23.22 -6.42
C LEU A 425 -3.28 23.85 -6.86
N PHE A 426 -3.25 25.06 -7.42
CA PHE A 426 -4.44 25.71 -7.94
C PHE A 426 -5.11 24.88 -9.04
N VAL A 427 -4.32 24.32 -9.96
CA VAL A 427 -4.84 23.46 -11.03
C VAL A 427 -5.46 22.19 -10.46
N ILE A 428 -4.81 21.52 -9.50
CA ILE A 428 -5.38 20.35 -8.81
C ILE A 428 -6.70 20.69 -8.12
N GLY A 429 -6.77 21.82 -7.41
CA GLY A 429 -8.00 22.30 -6.77
C GLY A 429 -9.12 22.59 -7.77
N ALA A 430 -8.80 23.17 -8.93
CA ALA A 430 -9.76 23.44 -9.99
C ALA A 430 -10.32 22.17 -10.62
N PHE A 431 -9.48 21.15 -10.86
CA PHE A 431 -9.93 19.86 -11.39
C PHE A 431 -10.67 19.00 -10.35
N ASP A 432 -10.35 19.10 -9.06
CA ASP A 432 -11.17 18.52 -7.99
C ASP A 432 -12.58 19.12 -7.99
N LEU A 433 -12.70 20.45 -8.15
CA LEU A 433 -14.02 21.10 -8.29
C LEU A 433 -14.76 20.65 -9.55
N LYS A 434 -14.05 20.51 -10.67
CA LYS A 434 -14.64 20.11 -11.96
C LYS A 434 -15.21 18.70 -11.95
N PHE A 435 -14.53 17.75 -11.29
CA PHE A 435 -14.89 16.33 -11.30
C PHE A 435 -15.67 15.87 -10.06
N ARG A 436 -16.11 16.81 -9.23
CA ARG A 436 -16.79 16.52 -7.96
C ARG A 436 -18.07 15.70 -8.17
N GLY A 437 -18.20 14.62 -7.40
CA GLY A 437 -19.34 13.69 -7.43
C GLY A 437 -19.22 12.57 -8.47
N GLU A 438 -18.40 12.74 -9.52
CA GLU A 438 -18.31 11.77 -10.62
C GLU A 438 -16.87 11.51 -11.11
N TYR A 439 -15.87 11.68 -10.25
CA TYR A 439 -14.45 11.61 -10.63
C TYR A 439 -14.08 10.31 -11.35
N ASN A 440 -14.58 9.16 -10.90
CA ASN A 440 -14.22 7.87 -11.48
C ASN A 440 -14.58 7.72 -12.97
N LYS A 441 -15.60 8.44 -13.47
CA LYS A 441 -15.92 8.46 -14.91
C LYS A 441 -14.82 9.14 -15.73
N HIS A 442 -14.10 10.10 -15.13
CA HIS A 442 -13.07 10.91 -15.76
C HIS A 442 -11.65 10.50 -15.35
N ALA A 443 -11.48 9.66 -14.34
CA ALA A 443 -10.18 9.32 -13.75
C ALA A 443 -9.16 8.83 -14.78
N GLN A 444 -9.52 7.86 -15.62
CA GLN A 444 -8.63 7.34 -16.68
C GLN A 444 -8.23 8.46 -17.67
N LEU A 445 -9.21 9.20 -18.18
CA LEU A 445 -8.99 10.27 -19.15
C LEU A 445 -8.14 11.41 -18.56
N TRP A 446 -8.34 11.73 -17.29
CA TRP A 446 -7.56 12.74 -16.58
C TRP A 446 -6.10 12.30 -16.41
N MET A 447 -5.87 11.11 -15.86
CA MET A 447 -4.52 10.60 -15.61
C MET A 447 -3.72 10.38 -16.90
N ASP A 448 -4.37 9.93 -17.99
CA ASP A 448 -3.72 9.77 -19.30
C ASP A 448 -3.61 11.08 -20.10
N SER A 449 -4.19 12.18 -19.61
CA SER A 449 -4.18 13.46 -20.33
C SER A 449 -2.80 14.14 -20.30
N ILE A 450 -2.53 14.90 -21.37
CA ILE A 450 -1.37 15.79 -21.39
C ILE A 450 -1.45 16.89 -20.34
N HIS A 451 -2.67 17.25 -19.89
CA HIS A 451 -2.86 18.23 -18.82
C HIS A 451 -2.28 17.73 -17.50
N CYS A 452 -2.60 16.49 -17.10
CA CYS A 452 -2.03 15.88 -15.89
C CYS A 452 -0.51 15.78 -15.99
N GLN A 453 0.01 15.36 -17.14
CA GLN A 453 1.45 15.25 -17.37
C GLN A 453 2.19 16.60 -17.24
N LEU A 454 1.64 17.67 -17.82
CA LEU A 454 2.22 19.01 -17.72
C LEU A 454 2.15 19.56 -16.29
N VAL A 455 1.03 19.35 -15.60
CA VAL A 455 0.83 19.75 -14.20
C VAL A 455 1.84 19.03 -13.29
N GLY A 456 2.07 17.74 -13.49
CA GLY A 456 3.09 16.97 -12.79
C GLY A 456 4.52 17.45 -13.07
N SER A 457 4.83 17.74 -14.34
CA SER A 457 6.15 18.28 -14.72
C SER A 457 6.42 19.65 -14.08
N LEU A 458 5.38 20.48 -13.94
CA LEU A 458 5.47 21.79 -13.29
C LEU A 458 5.82 21.66 -11.80
N ALA A 459 5.23 20.67 -11.11
CA ALA A 459 5.53 20.40 -9.71
C ALA A 459 6.99 19.97 -9.53
N ILE A 460 7.50 19.05 -10.34
CA ILE A 460 8.92 18.62 -10.28
C ILE A 460 9.85 19.80 -10.61
N LEU A 461 9.55 20.57 -11.66
CA LEU A 461 10.33 21.75 -12.01
C LEU A 461 10.46 22.71 -10.82
N SER A 462 9.33 22.98 -10.14
CA SER A 462 9.30 23.84 -8.96
C SER A 462 10.18 23.30 -7.83
N THR A 463 10.00 22.03 -7.44
CA THR A 463 10.73 21.45 -6.30
C THR A 463 12.22 21.36 -6.54
N GLU A 464 12.62 20.86 -7.71
CA GLU A 464 14.03 20.61 -8.02
C GLU A 464 14.81 21.92 -8.19
N VAL A 465 14.22 22.91 -8.87
CA VAL A 465 14.84 24.24 -8.98
C VAL A 465 14.95 24.90 -7.61
N SER A 466 13.93 24.79 -6.74
CA SER A 466 14.00 25.35 -5.38
C SER A 466 15.13 24.73 -4.55
N VAL A 467 15.32 23.41 -4.56
CA VAL A 467 16.41 22.73 -3.83
C VAL A 467 17.80 23.15 -4.34
N LEU A 468 17.97 23.22 -5.66
CA LEU A 468 19.24 23.65 -6.27
C LEU A 468 19.54 25.13 -5.97
N LEU A 469 18.52 26.01 -5.99
CA LEU A 469 18.66 27.42 -5.62
C LEU A 469 19.01 27.59 -4.14
N LEU A 470 18.40 26.82 -3.25
CA LEU A 470 18.76 26.81 -1.83
C LEU A 470 20.22 26.39 -1.65
N THR A 471 20.65 25.32 -2.31
CA THR A 471 22.05 24.86 -2.26
C THR A 471 23.00 25.95 -2.74
N PHE A 472 22.69 26.60 -3.86
CA PHE A 472 23.48 27.72 -4.37
C PHE A 472 23.56 28.89 -3.36
N LEU A 473 22.44 29.30 -2.77
CA LEU A 473 22.40 30.35 -1.74
C LEU A 473 23.26 30.00 -0.52
N THR A 474 23.24 28.73 -0.08
CA THR A 474 24.08 28.27 1.04
C THR A 474 25.56 28.32 0.71
N LEU A 475 25.95 27.87 -0.48
CA LEU A 475 27.34 27.88 -0.95
C LEU A 475 27.87 29.31 -1.13
N GLU A 476 27.04 30.22 -1.65
CA GLU A 476 27.39 31.64 -1.77
C GLU A 476 27.77 32.23 -0.39
N LYS A 477 26.96 31.93 0.64
CA LYS A 477 27.21 32.39 2.01
C LYS A 477 28.41 31.71 2.64
N TYR A 478 28.58 30.42 2.43
CA TYR A 478 29.73 29.65 2.90
C TYR A 478 31.05 30.29 2.42
N ILE A 479 31.17 30.57 1.12
CA ILE A 479 32.37 31.16 0.54
C ILE A 479 32.65 32.54 1.16
N CYS A 480 31.61 33.36 1.33
CA CYS A 480 31.77 34.71 1.88
C CYS A 480 32.17 34.74 3.35
N ILE A 481 31.73 33.78 4.16
CA ILE A 481 31.98 33.75 5.61
C ILE A 481 33.29 33.04 5.94
N VAL A 482 33.57 31.90 5.31
CA VAL A 482 34.76 31.08 5.61
C VAL A 482 36.03 31.63 4.95
N TYR A 483 35.90 32.28 3.78
CA TYR A 483 37.04 32.83 3.03
C TYR A 483 36.93 34.34 2.80
N PRO A 484 36.95 35.19 3.85
CA PRO A 484 36.73 36.62 3.73
C PRO A 484 37.81 37.37 2.93
N PHE A 485 39.05 36.86 2.88
CA PHE A 485 40.20 37.53 2.24
C PHE A 485 40.59 36.97 0.86
N ARG A 486 39.95 35.89 0.41
CA ARG A 486 40.12 35.42 -0.98
C ARG A 486 39.06 36.12 -1.83
N CYS A 487 39.48 36.87 -2.86
CA CYS A 487 38.59 37.52 -3.85
C CYS A 487 37.79 36.53 -4.73
N LEU A 488 37.13 35.54 -4.13
CA LEU A 488 36.27 34.57 -4.81
C LEU A 488 34.79 35.02 -4.87
N ARG A 489 34.50 36.28 -4.56
CA ARG A 489 33.13 36.81 -4.58
C ARG A 489 32.53 36.66 -5.99
N PRO A 490 31.36 36.02 -6.16
CA PRO A 490 30.78 35.84 -7.47
C PRO A 490 30.50 37.18 -8.15
N ARG A 491 31.12 37.39 -9.30
CA ARG A 491 30.86 38.53 -10.18
C ARG A 491 29.45 38.37 -10.78
N LYS A 492 28.77 39.48 -11.08
CA LYS A 492 27.38 39.50 -11.58
C LYS A 492 27.13 38.50 -12.73
N CYS A 493 28.02 38.41 -13.71
CA CYS A 493 27.89 37.47 -14.81
C CYS A 493 27.89 36.01 -14.34
N ARG A 494 28.76 35.64 -13.40
CA ARG A 494 28.86 34.28 -12.87
C ARG A 494 27.58 33.85 -12.15
N THR A 495 26.99 34.74 -11.34
CA THR A 495 25.71 34.46 -10.67
C THR A 495 24.58 34.24 -11.68
N ILE A 496 24.48 35.10 -12.70
CA ILE A 496 23.45 34.96 -13.75
C ILE A 496 23.63 33.65 -14.52
N THR A 497 24.86 33.31 -14.92
CA THR A 497 25.15 32.05 -15.59
C THR A 497 24.73 30.85 -14.75
N VAL A 498 25.04 30.83 -13.45
CA VAL A 498 24.64 29.74 -12.55
C VAL A 498 23.11 29.64 -12.42
N LEU A 499 22.41 30.77 -12.28
CA LEU A 499 20.94 30.77 -12.23
C LEU A 499 20.32 30.21 -13.51
N ILE A 500 20.83 30.59 -14.69
CA ILE A 500 20.39 30.04 -15.98
C ILE A 500 20.64 28.53 -16.01
N LEU A 501 21.83 28.07 -15.59
CA LEU A 501 22.16 26.64 -15.56
C LEU A 501 21.19 25.86 -14.67
N ILE A 502 20.86 26.37 -13.47
CA ILE A 502 19.91 25.74 -12.54
C ILE A 502 18.52 25.61 -13.18
N TRP A 503 18.03 26.65 -13.84
CA TRP A 503 16.74 26.58 -14.54
C TRP A 503 16.79 25.58 -15.70
N THR A 504 17.84 25.61 -16.51
CA THR A 504 17.99 24.66 -17.63
C THR A 504 18.04 23.22 -17.14
N SER A 505 18.76 22.92 -16.04
CA SER A 505 18.79 21.58 -15.46
C SER A 505 17.42 21.19 -14.91
N GLY A 506 16.70 22.11 -14.26
CA GLY A 506 15.34 21.86 -13.78
C GLY A 506 14.37 21.51 -14.89
N PHE A 507 14.39 22.25 -16.01
CA PHE A 507 13.57 21.95 -17.18
C PHE A 507 13.93 20.60 -17.81
N ILE A 508 15.23 20.29 -17.93
CA ILE A 508 15.67 18.98 -18.43
C ILE A 508 15.11 17.87 -17.54
N VAL A 509 15.30 17.96 -16.23
CA VAL A 509 14.77 16.98 -15.27
C VAL A 509 13.26 16.85 -15.45
N ALA A 510 12.49 17.93 -15.38
CA ALA A 510 11.03 17.90 -15.46
C ALA A 510 10.46 17.40 -16.81
N LEU A 511 11.19 17.52 -17.92
CA LEU A 511 10.70 17.14 -19.24
C LEU A 511 11.19 15.77 -19.74
N ILE A 512 12.29 15.22 -19.18
CA ILE A 512 12.83 13.91 -19.57
C ILE A 512 11.75 12.80 -19.58
N PRO A 513 10.90 12.64 -18.55
CA PRO A 513 9.90 11.58 -18.52
C PRO A 513 8.81 11.69 -19.60
N LEU A 514 8.67 12.86 -20.24
CA LEU A 514 7.70 13.09 -21.32
C LEU A 514 8.23 12.68 -22.70
N THR A 515 9.54 12.46 -22.84
CA THR A 515 10.17 12.25 -24.16
C THR A 515 9.96 10.83 -24.71
N ASN A 516 10.00 9.80 -23.86
CA ASN A 516 9.89 8.41 -24.28
C ASN A 516 8.81 7.67 -23.47
N LYS A 517 7.64 7.49 -24.09
CA LYS A 517 6.49 6.78 -23.51
C LYS A 517 6.72 5.28 -23.33
N GLU A 518 7.59 4.64 -24.12
CA GLU A 518 7.88 3.21 -23.93
C GLU A 518 8.72 2.98 -22.67
N PHE A 519 9.70 3.85 -22.45
CA PHE A 519 10.63 3.73 -21.33
C PHE A 519 10.03 4.21 -20.00
N PHE A 520 9.33 5.36 -20.00
CA PHE A 520 8.78 5.98 -18.80
C PHE A 520 7.29 5.70 -18.56
N LYS A 521 6.58 5.09 -19.52
CA LYS A 521 5.12 4.93 -19.50
C LYS A 521 4.44 6.27 -19.17
N ASN A 522 3.32 6.25 -18.44
CA ASN A 522 2.64 7.44 -17.98
C ASN A 522 3.19 7.87 -16.59
N TYR A 523 4.46 8.31 -16.55
CA TYR A 523 5.19 8.57 -15.29
C TYR A 523 4.47 9.56 -14.37
N TYR A 524 3.98 10.68 -14.90
CA TYR A 524 3.26 11.68 -14.12
C TYR A 524 1.81 11.28 -13.84
N GLY A 525 1.16 10.56 -14.75
CA GLY A 525 -0.24 10.15 -14.65
C GLY A 525 -0.46 8.82 -13.94
N THR A 526 0.37 8.48 -12.97
CA THR A 526 0.20 7.26 -12.15
C THR A 526 -0.89 7.42 -11.09
N ASN A 527 -1.21 8.66 -10.70
CA ASN A 527 -2.23 8.98 -9.70
C ASN A 527 -3.03 10.24 -10.06
N GLY A 528 -4.13 10.48 -9.35
CA GLY A 528 -5.03 11.61 -9.62
C GLY A 528 -4.43 13.00 -9.38
N VAL A 529 -3.35 13.12 -8.59
CA VAL A 529 -2.65 14.39 -8.30
C VAL A 529 -1.48 14.67 -9.24
N CYS A 530 -1.20 13.75 -10.16
CA CYS A 530 -0.17 13.89 -11.18
C CYS A 530 1.27 14.01 -10.64
N PHE A 531 1.55 13.47 -9.44
CA PHE A 531 2.86 13.59 -8.80
C PHE A 531 3.48 12.21 -8.51
N PRO A 532 4.66 11.89 -9.06
CA PRO A 532 5.24 10.54 -9.02
C PRO A 532 6.05 10.28 -7.73
N LEU A 533 5.41 10.40 -6.56
CA LEU A 533 6.06 10.11 -5.25
C LEU A 533 6.01 8.62 -4.90
N HIS A 534 4.84 8.01 -5.13
CA HIS A 534 4.52 6.65 -4.75
C HIS A 534 4.11 5.89 -6.00
N SER A 535 4.88 4.88 -6.37
CA SER A 535 4.51 3.99 -7.44
C SER A 535 3.99 2.70 -6.83
N GLU A 536 2.70 2.45 -6.98
CA GLU A 536 2.14 1.10 -6.87
C GLU A 536 2.78 0.19 -7.93
N ASP A 537 2.73 -1.11 -7.64
CA ASP A 537 3.52 -2.18 -8.22
C ASP A 537 3.66 -2.17 -9.76
N ILE A 538 4.92 -2.37 -10.18
CA ILE A 538 5.43 -2.55 -11.55
C ILE A 538 5.69 -1.22 -12.30
N GLU A 539 6.59 -0.39 -11.75
CA GLU A 539 7.30 0.60 -12.56
C GLU A 539 7.99 -0.10 -13.74
N SER A 540 8.07 0.58 -14.89
CA SER A 540 9.13 0.23 -15.85
C SER A 540 10.46 0.48 -15.15
N THR A 541 11.44 -0.40 -15.37
CA THR A 541 12.78 -0.29 -14.76
C THR A 541 13.38 1.12 -14.93
N GLY A 542 13.05 1.80 -16.03
CA GLY A 542 13.43 3.18 -16.30
C GLY A 542 12.84 4.24 -15.36
N ALA A 543 11.52 4.20 -15.09
CA ALA A 543 10.84 5.15 -14.20
C ALA A 543 11.36 5.04 -12.75
N GLN A 544 11.64 3.82 -12.30
CA GLN A 544 12.20 3.56 -10.98
C GLN A 544 13.60 4.13 -10.82
N ILE A 545 14.49 3.87 -11.79
CA ILE A 545 15.86 4.39 -11.77
C ILE A 545 15.85 5.92 -11.75
N TYR A 546 15.02 6.53 -12.60
CA TYR A 546 14.92 7.98 -12.69
C TYR A 546 14.40 8.61 -11.38
N SER A 547 13.30 8.08 -10.82
CA SER A 547 12.73 8.61 -9.57
C SER A 547 13.69 8.47 -8.39
N VAL A 548 14.46 7.38 -8.30
CA VAL A 548 15.51 7.20 -7.29
C VAL A 548 16.66 8.20 -7.50
N ALA A 549 17.12 8.37 -8.74
CA ALA A 549 18.21 9.29 -9.05
C ALA A 549 17.89 10.74 -8.67
N ILE A 550 16.67 11.19 -8.92
CA ILE A 550 16.22 12.56 -8.58
C ILE A 550 15.93 12.67 -7.09
N PHE A 551 14.95 11.91 -6.58
CA PHE A 551 14.45 12.09 -5.22
C PHE A 551 15.44 11.66 -4.14
N LEU A 552 16.29 10.65 -4.39
CA LEU A 552 17.29 10.21 -3.42
C LEU A 552 18.69 10.65 -3.80
N GLY A 553 19.07 10.62 -5.09
CA GLY A 553 20.43 10.99 -5.50
C GLY A 553 20.70 12.50 -5.39
N VAL A 554 20.09 13.28 -6.29
CA VAL A 554 20.35 14.72 -6.42
C VAL A 554 19.97 15.46 -5.14
N ASN A 555 18.79 15.20 -4.58
CA ASN A 555 18.30 15.91 -3.41
C ASN A 555 19.10 15.56 -2.14
N LEU A 556 19.48 14.30 -1.91
CA LEU A 556 20.34 13.95 -0.77
C LEU A 556 21.72 14.60 -0.88
N ALA A 557 22.32 14.60 -2.08
CA ALA A 557 23.60 15.26 -2.31
C ALA A 557 23.53 16.76 -2.01
N ALA A 558 22.47 17.43 -2.46
CA ALA A 558 22.18 18.83 -2.14
C ALA A 558 22.11 19.06 -0.62
N PHE A 559 21.36 18.24 0.12
CA PHE A 559 21.27 18.36 1.58
C PHE A 559 22.60 18.08 2.29
N ILE A 560 23.40 17.13 1.84
CA ILE A 560 24.74 16.87 2.41
C ILE A 560 25.63 18.10 2.25
N ILE A 561 25.66 18.70 1.05
CA ILE A 561 26.43 19.92 0.77
C ILE A 561 25.98 21.07 1.67
N ILE A 562 24.68 21.23 1.82
CA ILE A 562 24.07 22.25 2.67
C ILE A 562 24.49 22.07 4.14
N VAL A 563 24.31 20.87 4.69
CA VAL A 563 24.62 20.56 6.10
C VAL A 563 26.10 20.78 6.38
N PHE A 564 26.97 20.29 5.48
CA PHE A 564 28.41 20.51 5.57
C PHE A 564 28.76 22.00 5.55
N SER A 565 28.19 22.75 4.61
CA SER A 565 28.44 24.20 4.44
C SER A 565 28.05 24.99 5.70
N TYR A 566 26.92 24.68 6.33
CA TYR A 566 26.51 25.33 7.59
C TYR A 566 27.35 24.90 8.78
N GLY A 567 27.71 23.62 8.88
CA GLY A 567 28.61 23.13 9.93
C GLY A 567 29.94 23.88 9.91
N SER A 568 30.56 23.99 8.73
CA SER A 568 31.79 24.75 8.54
C SER A 568 31.63 26.25 8.77
N MET A 569 30.51 26.84 8.33
CA MET A 569 30.20 28.26 8.55
C MET A 569 30.10 28.57 10.05
N PHE A 570 29.37 27.76 10.82
CA PHE A 570 29.22 27.94 12.26
C PHE A 570 30.54 27.73 13.01
N TYR A 571 31.32 26.72 12.60
CA TYR A 571 32.65 26.46 13.15
C TYR A 571 33.62 27.64 12.91
N SER A 572 33.71 28.13 11.67
CA SER A 572 34.57 29.27 11.32
C SER A 572 34.18 30.52 12.09
N VAL A 573 32.88 30.76 12.29
CA VAL A 573 32.38 31.88 13.08
C VAL A 573 32.75 31.75 14.55
N HIS A 574 32.63 30.55 15.13
CA HIS A 574 33.05 30.30 16.51
C HIS A 574 34.56 30.55 16.68
N GLN A 575 35.37 30.09 15.72
CA GLN A 575 36.81 30.34 15.72
C GLN A 575 37.12 31.84 15.61
N SER A 576 36.53 32.55 14.65
CA SER A 576 36.75 33.99 14.45
C SER A 576 36.25 34.87 15.60
N ALA A 577 35.25 34.42 16.37
CA ALA A 577 34.79 35.10 17.57
C ALA A 577 35.82 35.09 18.71
N ILE A 578 36.74 34.12 18.71
CA ILE A 578 37.81 33.99 19.71
C ILE A 578 39.04 34.83 19.33
N THR A 579 39.28 35.09 18.03
CA THR A 579 40.57 35.63 17.55
C THR A 579 40.60 37.13 17.21
N ALA A 580 39.48 37.85 17.06
CA ALA A 580 39.52 39.28 16.68
C ALA A 580 38.33 40.13 17.20
N THR A 581 38.62 41.23 17.89
CA THR A 581 37.64 42.18 18.47
C THR A 581 37.11 43.24 17.50
N GLU A 582 37.86 43.58 16.45
CA GLU A 582 37.53 44.68 15.51
C GLU A 582 36.71 44.21 14.29
N ILE A 583 36.87 42.93 13.89
CA ILE A 583 36.08 42.24 12.84
C ILE A 583 34.65 41.87 13.36
N ARG A 584 34.41 42.07 14.66
CA ARG A 584 33.21 41.63 15.39
C ARG A 584 31.90 42.22 14.86
N ASN A 585 31.90 43.46 14.35
CA ASN A 585 30.67 44.12 13.90
C ASN A 585 30.23 43.65 12.50
N GLN A 586 31.17 43.46 11.57
CA GLN A 586 30.87 42.94 10.23
C GLN A 586 30.45 41.47 10.29
N VAL A 587 31.15 40.65 11.10
CA VAL A 587 30.79 39.25 11.33
C VAL A 587 29.45 39.11 12.05
N LYS A 588 29.11 40.00 13.00
CA LYS A 588 27.76 40.01 13.63
C LYS A 588 26.63 40.26 12.63
N LYS A 589 26.78 41.18 11.66
CA LYS A 589 25.76 41.46 10.64
C LYS A 589 25.56 40.23 9.73
N GLU A 590 26.65 39.62 9.26
CA GLU A 590 26.58 38.39 8.45
C GLU A 590 26.10 37.16 9.26
N MET A 591 26.36 37.07 10.57
CA MET A 591 25.84 36.01 11.45
C MET A 591 24.32 36.06 11.63
N ILE A 592 23.74 37.25 11.81
CA ILE A 592 22.28 37.41 11.94
C ILE A 592 21.59 36.95 10.63
N LEU A 593 22.22 37.26 9.49
CA LEU A 593 21.76 36.77 8.18
C LEU A 593 21.94 35.25 8.05
N ALA A 594 23.09 34.68 8.42
CA ALA A 594 23.35 33.25 8.37
C ALA A 594 22.39 32.42 9.24
N LYS A 595 22.11 32.85 10.47
CA LYS A 595 21.12 32.21 11.36
C LYS A 595 19.72 32.19 10.75
N ARG A 596 19.36 33.20 9.96
CA ARG A 596 18.08 33.26 9.27
C ARG A 596 18.01 32.27 8.11
N PHE A 597 19.09 32.15 7.33
CA PHE A 597 19.17 31.13 6.27
C PHE A 597 19.20 29.71 6.82
N PHE A 598 19.80 29.50 7.99
CA PHE A 598 19.72 28.21 8.67
C PHE A 598 18.27 27.77 8.91
N PHE A 599 17.40 28.67 9.41
CA PHE A 599 15.98 28.32 9.61
C PHE A 599 15.24 28.01 8.30
N ILE A 600 15.53 28.74 7.22
CA ILE A 600 14.96 28.47 5.89
C ILE A 600 15.32 27.07 5.41
N VAL A 601 16.60 26.73 5.50
CA VAL A 601 17.12 25.45 5.04
C VAL A 601 16.63 24.31 5.94
N PHE A 602 16.53 24.59 7.25
CA PHE A 602 16.00 23.63 8.21
C PHE A 602 14.52 23.32 7.94
N THR A 603 13.68 24.31 7.64
CA THR A 603 12.27 24.08 7.29
C THR A 603 12.12 23.29 5.99
N ASP A 604 12.97 23.56 4.99
CA ASP A 604 13.01 22.77 3.75
C ASP A 604 13.42 21.31 4.03
N ALA A 605 14.52 21.09 4.77
CA ALA A 605 14.99 19.76 5.14
C ALA A 605 13.93 18.93 5.88
N LEU A 606 13.17 19.54 6.79
CA LEU A 606 12.06 18.88 7.48
C LEU A 606 10.95 18.41 6.54
N CYS A 607 10.69 19.14 5.45
CA CYS A 607 9.67 18.77 4.46
C CYS A 607 10.14 17.62 3.55
N TRP A 608 11.46 17.47 3.37
CA TRP A 608 12.05 16.41 2.54
C TRP A 608 12.27 15.08 3.28
N ILE A 609 12.41 15.09 4.62
CA ILE A 609 12.55 13.84 5.40
C ILE A 609 11.44 12.83 5.10
N PRO A 610 10.14 13.17 5.13
CA PRO A 610 9.07 12.23 4.78
C PRO A 610 9.21 11.65 3.36
N ILE A 611 9.67 12.45 2.40
CA ILE A 611 9.85 12.02 1.01
C ILE A 611 10.98 10.98 0.91
N PHE A 612 12.11 11.21 1.57
CA PHE A 612 13.21 10.23 1.62
C PHE A 612 12.77 8.93 2.28
N VAL A 613 12.04 9.02 3.40
CA VAL A 613 11.52 7.84 4.12
C VAL A 613 10.55 7.05 3.24
N LEU A 614 9.59 7.72 2.60
CA LEU A 614 8.64 7.06 1.70
C LEU A 614 9.34 6.40 0.51
N LYS A 615 10.33 7.06 -0.09
CA LYS A 615 11.06 6.48 -1.22
C LYS A 615 11.94 5.30 -0.80
N PHE A 616 12.56 5.37 0.39
CA PHE A 616 13.32 4.26 0.96
C PHE A 616 12.42 3.05 1.27
N LEU A 617 11.26 3.26 1.89
CA LEU A 617 10.28 2.21 2.15
C LEU A 617 9.74 1.58 0.86
N SER A 618 9.54 2.39 -0.18
CA SER A 618 9.15 1.92 -1.52
C SER A 618 10.22 1.00 -2.13
N LEU A 619 11.52 1.28 -1.93
CA LEU A 619 12.62 0.39 -2.36
C LEU A 619 12.64 -0.95 -1.60
N LEU A 620 12.18 -0.97 -0.35
CA LEU A 620 12.03 -2.18 0.44
C LEU A 620 10.75 -2.98 0.11
N GLN A 621 10.00 -2.56 -0.91
CA GLN A 621 8.72 -3.19 -1.32
C GLN A 621 7.69 -3.28 -0.18
N VAL A 622 7.70 -2.31 0.72
CA VAL A 622 6.70 -2.20 1.79
C VAL A 622 5.45 -1.53 1.23
N GLU A 623 4.28 -2.11 1.44
CA GLU A 623 2.99 -1.49 1.10
C GLU A 623 2.79 -0.19 1.90
N ILE A 624 2.74 0.94 1.21
CA ILE A 624 2.51 2.26 1.82
C ILE A 624 1.08 2.69 1.52
N PRO A 625 0.27 3.03 2.53
CA PRO A 625 -1.06 3.58 2.30
C PRO A 625 -1.01 4.87 1.46
N GLY A 626 -1.77 4.92 0.36
CA GLY A 626 -1.83 6.11 -0.50
C GLY A 626 -2.35 7.38 0.21
N THR A 627 -2.98 7.24 1.38
CA THR A 627 -3.35 8.38 2.23
C THR A 627 -2.13 9.15 2.74
N ILE A 628 -1.05 8.46 3.10
CA ILE A 628 0.19 9.08 3.57
C ILE A 628 0.83 9.86 2.42
N THR A 629 0.88 9.26 1.24
CA THR A 629 1.51 9.86 0.05
C THR A 629 0.73 11.10 -0.40
N SER A 630 -0.61 11.06 -0.31
CA SER A 630 -1.47 12.23 -0.49
C SER A 630 -1.10 13.39 0.44
N TRP A 631 -0.96 13.14 1.75
CA TRP A 631 -0.58 14.17 2.71
C TRP A 631 0.80 14.76 2.43
N VAL A 632 1.77 13.93 2.02
CA VAL A 632 3.09 14.43 1.68
C VAL A 632 3.03 15.36 0.46
N VAL A 633 2.35 14.96 -0.62
CA VAL A 633 2.29 15.74 -1.86
C VAL A 633 1.44 17.01 -1.73
N ILE A 634 0.28 16.92 -1.08
CA ILE A 634 -0.67 18.03 -1.01
C ILE A 634 -0.36 19.00 0.13
N PHE A 635 0.26 18.53 1.21
CA PHE A 635 0.49 19.34 2.41
C PHE A 635 1.96 19.56 2.73
N ILE A 636 2.76 18.50 2.92
CA ILE A 636 4.14 18.65 3.43
C ILE A 636 5.05 19.32 2.39
N LEU A 637 5.02 18.88 1.14
CA LEU A 637 5.90 19.41 0.10
C LEU A 637 5.63 20.91 -0.18
N PRO A 638 4.38 21.37 -0.35
CA PRO A 638 4.11 22.77 -0.71
C PRO A 638 4.20 23.76 0.46
N ILE A 639 4.20 23.29 1.72
CA ILE A 639 4.24 24.19 2.89
C ILE A 639 5.54 25.00 2.93
N ASN A 640 6.65 24.44 2.45
CA ASN A 640 7.92 25.14 2.44
C ASN A 640 7.84 26.41 1.56
N SER A 641 7.31 26.25 0.33
CA SER A 641 7.08 27.36 -0.60
C SER A 641 6.12 28.43 -0.06
N ALA A 642 5.20 28.07 0.84
CA ALA A 642 4.29 29.00 1.51
C ALA A 642 4.97 29.78 2.67
N LEU A 643 5.88 29.15 3.40
CA LEU A 643 6.58 29.73 4.55
C LEU A 643 7.77 30.61 4.12
N ASN A 644 8.38 30.29 2.99
CA ASN A 644 9.51 30.97 2.38
C ASN A 644 9.39 32.52 2.37
N PRO A 645 8.29 33.14 1.89
CA PRO A 645 8.08 34.58 1.97
C PRO A 645 8.25 35.21 3.37
N ILE A 646 7.76 34.51 4.41
CA ILE A 646 7.87 34.94 5.81
C ILE A 646 9.34 34.94 6.23
N LEU A 647 10.02 33.86 5.90
CA LEU A 647 11.41 33.65 6.26
C LEU A 647 12.37 34.56 5.48
N TYR A 648 12.10 34.90 4.21
CA TYR A 648 13.00 35.75 3.39
C TYR A 648 12.81 37.25 3.59
N THR A 649 11.61 37.71 3.90
CA THR A 649 11.28 39.14 3.75
C THR A 649 10.58 39.72 4.97
N LEU A 650 9.52 39.08 5.48
CA LEU A 650 8.67 39.66 6.54
C LEU A 650 9.38 39.86 7.89
N THR A 651 10.46 39.13 8.15
CA THR A 651 11.26 39.32 9.39
C THR A 651 12.46 40.27 9.23
N THR A 652 12.61 40.98 8.10
CA THR A 652 13.71 41.96 7.88
C THR A 652 13.47 43.31 8.58
N ARG A 653 14.54 43.99 9.02
CA ARG A 653 14.48 45.37 9.57
C ARG A 653 13.87 46.40 8.60
N PRO A 654 14.29 46.50 7.32
CA PRO A 654 13.68 47.43 6.37
C PRO A 654 12.19 47.20 6.16
N PHE A 655 11.70 45.95 6.27
CA PHE A 655 10.27 45.67 6.22
C PHE A 655 9.53 46.15 7.48
N LYS A 656 10.10 45.93 8.67
CA LYS A 656 9.53 46.46 9.92
C LYS A 656 9.44 47.98 9.87
N GLU A 657 10.47 48.65 9.36
CA GLU A 657 10.52 50.10 9.21
C GLU A 657 9.50 50.62 8.18
N MET A 658 9.36 49.95 7.03
CA MET A 658 8.33 50.27 6.03
C MET A 658 6.91 50.08 6.58
N ILE A 659 6.64 48.99 7.32
CA ILE A 659 5.35 48.82 8.01
C ILE A 659 5.14 49.93 9.02
N HIS A 660 6.15 50.26 9.84
CA HIS A 660 6.04 51.34 10.81
C HIS A 660 5.73 52.68 10.16
N GLN A 661 6.39 53.01 9.04
CA GLN A 661 6.09 54.22 8.27
C GLN A 661 4.69 54.19 7.65
N PHE A 662 4.25 53.06 7.10
CA PHE A 662 2.91 52.92 6.56
C PHE A 662 1.83 53.04 7.65
N TRP A 663 2.04 52.41 8.79
CA TRP A 663 1.15 52.48 9.95
C TRP A 663 1.14 53.89 10.56
N TYR A 664 2.29 54.57 10.60
CA TYR A 664 2.41 55.97 11.02
C TYR A 664 1.62 56.88 10.08
N ASN A 665 1.80 56.77 8.76
CA ASN A 665 1.07 57.55 7.75
C ASN A 665 -0.44 57.24 7.76
N TYR A 666 -0.84 55.99 7.96
CA TYR A 666 -2.25 55.60 8.10
C TYR A 666 -2.85 56.20 9.38
N ARG A 667 -2.13 56.17 10.50
CA ARG A 667 -2.55 56.77 11.77
C ARG A 667 -2.61 58.29 11.70
N GLN A 668 -1.72 58.93 10.92
CA GLN A 668 -1.75 60.37 10.64
C GLN A 668 -2.95 60.75 9.77
N ARG A 669 -3.26 60.01 8.71
CA ARG A 669 -4.48 60.20 7.90
C ARG A 669 -5.76 60.06 8.73
N ARG A 670 -5.81 59.05 9.62
CA ARG A 670 -6.95 58.83 10.51
C ARG A 670 -7.09 59.89 11.61
N SER A 671 -5.98 60.54 11.99
CA SER A 671 -5.96 61.69 12.93
C SER A 671 -6.44 62.99 12.26
N ILE A 672 -6.15 63.17 10.97
CA ILE A 672 -6.59 64.33 10.18
C ILE A 672 -8.11 64.30 9.92
N ASP A 673 -8.70 63.11 9.72
CA ASP A 673 -10.16 62.97 9.58
C ASP A 673 -10.94 63.18 10.90
N SER A 674 -10.26 63.26 12.04
CA SER A 674 -10.87 63.47 13.37
C SER A 674 -10.96 64.94 13.81
N LYS A 675 -10.33 65.89 13.09
CA LYS A 675 -10.43 67.32 13.39
C LYS A 675 -10.98 68.06 12.17
N GLY A 676 -12.23 68.50 12.31
CA GLY A 676 -13.04 69.03 11.22
C GLY A 676 -12.47 70.26 10.49
N SER A 677 -12.79 70.30 9.19
CA SER A 677 -13.07 71.49 8.37
C SER A 677 -12.05 72.64 8.36
N GLN A 678 -11.15 72.66 7.38
CA GLN A 678 -11.02 73.81 6.45
C GLN A 678 -10.17 73.47 5.20
N LYS A 679 -10.44 74.23 4.13
CA LYS A 679 -10.18 73.99 2.70
C LYS A 679 -8.72 74.17 2.22
N THR A 680 -8.38 73.38 1.18
CA THR A 680 -7.39 73.54 0.07
C THR A 680 -5.93 73.86 0.38
N TYR A 681 -5.02 72.98 -0.06
CA TYR A 681 -4.04 73.18 -1.15
C TYR A 681 -3.28 71.85 -1.32
N ALA A 682 -3.14 71.35 -2.55
CA ALA A 682 -2.19 70.27 -2.83
C ALA A 682 -0.76 70.80 -2.65
N PRO A 683 0.17 69.98 -2.13
CA PRO A 683 1.54 70.08 -2.61
C PRO A 683 2.09 68.73 -3.08
N SER A 684 2.70 68.85 -4.26
CA SER A 684 3.78 68.05 -4.84
C SER A 684 4.64 67.24 -3.86
N PHE A 685 4.92 66.00 -4.26
CA PHE A 685 6.08 65.22 -3.82
C PHE A 685 7.37 66.04 -4.01
N ILE A 686 7.91 66.59 -2.93
CA ILE A 686 9.26 67.14 -2.88
C ILE A 686 10.04 66.30 -1.88
N TRP A 687 11.11 65.66 -2.35
CA TRP A 687 12.14 65.04 -1.53
C TRP A 687 12.89 66.14 -0.79
N VAL A 688 12.85 66.11 0.55
CA VAL A 688 13.73 66.93 1.40
C VAL A 688 14.61 65.98 2.20
N GLU A 689 15.91 66.13 1.99
CA GLU A 689 17.00 65.57 2.79
C GLU A 689 16.85 65.99 4.26
N MET A 690 17.12 65.07 5.19
CA MET A 690 17.45 65.45 6.57
C MET A 690 18.32 64.37 7.23
N TRP A 691 19.63 64.56 7.16
CA TRP A 691 20.59 64.07 8.15
C TRP A 691 20.71 65.12 9.26
N PRO A 692 20.84 64.75 10.55
CA PRO A 692 21.21 65.71 11.57
C PRO A 692 22.72 65.94 11.58
N LEU A 693 23.10 67.22 11.48
CA LEU A 693 24.40 67.76 11.85
C LEU A 693 24.61 67.57 13.35
N GLN A 694 25.77 67.02 13.75
CA GLN A 694 26.29 67.13 15.10
C GLN A 694 27.70 67.73 15.02
N GLU A 695 27.84 68.92 15.61
CA GLU A 695 29.07 69.71 15.69
C GLU A 695 30.15 69.00 16.52
N MET A 696 31.41 69.07 16.07
CA MET A 696 32.60 68.86 16.90
C MET A 696 33.50 70.11 16.83
N PRO A 697 34.22 70.49 17.91
CA PRO A 697 35.11 71.64 17.90
C PRO A 697 36.48 71.31 17.27
N PRO A 698 37.26 72.33 16.85
CA PRO A 698 38.31 72.17 15.83
C PRO A 698 39.70 72.00 16.42
N GLU A 699 40.55 71.16 15.80
CA GLU A 699 42.00 71.40 15.72
C GLU A 699 42.70 70.60 14.59
N LEU A 700 43.20 71.38 13.62
CA LEU A 700 44.47 71.29 12.86
C LEU A 700 44.97 70.02 12.12
N ILE A 701 45.16 70.21 10.78
CA ILE A 701 46.30 69.82 9.90
C ILE A 701 46.01 68.87 8.71
N LYS A 702 45.92 69.51 7.52
CA LYS A 702 46.38 69.19 6.13
C LYS A 702 45.80 68.03 5.29
N PRO A 703 45.75 68.19 3.95
CA PRO A 703 44.97 67.33 3.04
C PRO A 703 45.82 66.17 2.49
N ALA A 704 45.26 64.96 2.46
CA ALA A 704 45.78 63.83 1.69
C ALA A 704 44.68 63.23 0.80
N LEU A 705 45.01 63.13 -0.49
CA LEU A 705 44.27 62.50 -1.57
C LEU A 705 43.92 61.04 -1.22
N PHE A 706 42.64 60.65 -1.26
CA PHE A 706 42.23 59.24 -1.15
C PHE A 706 42.30 58.58 -2.54
N THR A 707 43.18 57.61 -2.70
CA THR A 707 43.19 56.62 -3.80
C THR A 707 42.77 55.25 -3.28
N ASP A 708 42.07 54.48 -4.12
CA ASP A 708 41.44 53.19 -3.80
C ASP A 708 42.47 52.08 -3.45
N PRO A 709 42.17 51.15 -2.51
CA PRO A 709 43.11 50.10 -2.07
C PRO A 709 43.38 49.00 -3.11
N CYS A 710 42.70 49.01 -4.26
CA CYS A 710 42.83 48.00 -5.30
C CYS A 710 43.89 48.34 -6.37
N GLU A 711 44.34 49.59 -6.48
CA GLU A 711 45.42 49.97 -7.40
C GLU A 711 46.82 49.74 -6.81
N LEU A 712 46.95 49.65 -5.48
CA LEU A 712 48.26 49.50 -4.84
C LEU A 712 48.90 48.11 -5.02
N SER A 713 48.12 47.06 -5.30
CA SER A 713 48.66 45.70 -5.47
C SER A 713 49.21 45.41 -6.86
N LEU A 714 48.96 46.28 -7.85
CA LEU A 714 49.47 46.14 -9.22
C LEU A 714 50.74 46.98 -9.48
N ILE A 715 51.01 48.00 -8.66
CA ILE A 715 52.22 48.83 -8.81
C ILE A 715 53.39 48.29 -7.95
N SER A 716 53.12 47.55 -6.86
CA SER A 716 54.17 47.02 -5.97
C SER A 716 54.91 45.79 -6.50
N GLN A 717 54.53 45.23 -7.67
CA GLN A 717 55.23 44.11 -8.29
C GLN A 717 56.18 44.53 -9.44
N SER A 718 56.14 45.77 -9.92
CA SER A 718 56.99 46.23 -11.04
C SER A 718 58.32 46.88 -10.61
N THR A 719 58.51 47.24 -9.33
CA THR A 719 59.69 47.99 -8.86
C THR A 719 60.67 47.19 -8.00
N ARG A 720 60.52 45.86 -7.91
CA ARG A 720 61.43 44.96 -7.15
C ARG A 720 62.30 44.05 -8.02
N LEU A 721 62.57 44.42 -9.28
CA LEU A 721 63.39 43.61 -10.19
C LEU A 721 64.60 44.33 -10.82
N ASN A 722 64.90 45.58 -10.45
CA ASN A 722 66.10 46.29 -10.91
C ASN A 722 66.87 46.94 -9.76
N SER A 723 67.48 46.14 -8.89
CA SER A 723 68.64 46.55 -8.09
C SER A 723 69.27 45.33 -7.43
N TYR A 724 70.51 45.02 -7.85
CA TYR A 724 71.54 44.13 -7.28
C TYR A 724 72.16 43.26 -8.38
N SER A 725 73.04 43.89 -9.15
CA SER A 725 74.36 43.37 -9.51
C SER A 725 75.22 43.18 -8.26
#